data_AF-A0A1E4JYK1-F1
#
_entry.id   AF-A0A1E4JYK1-F1
#
_cell.length_a   1.000
_cell.length_b   1.000
_cell.length_c   1.000
_cell.angle_alpha   90.00
_cell.angle_beta   90.00
_cell.angle_gamma   90.00
#
_symmetry.space_group_name_H-M   'P 1'
#
loop_
_entity.id
_entity.type
_entity.pdbx_description
1 polymer ?
#
loop_
_entity_poly.entity_id
_entity_poly.type
_entity_poly.pdbx_seq_one_letter_code
_entity_poly.pdbx_strand_id
1 'polypeptide(L)'
;MAVLEYSFEGFRVKVAERELWCGDALLPVNRYVFDCIAYLIGHRDRAVGRDELVAAVWGRVEITDGHLNQIIARARRALDDNAQAQRLIRTVSGFGYRWVSEVEVRETKGAEETALKPVEVAAPAMPAPATADVPAEPPLPARADGPSRRSPRYGWYAVIAMLAVLAGGWAIRSHFRAGEPPSVPAEDVLVAGKAVIVLPFVVDAPSESTWLELGAMDLVTERLRVAGLRVSPSRTVVTALHGTHPSIKPADYAQIRDVLGGDLIIQGTATRSDETWRIVLAAVNAAGAEHRIETSGSDAIKAARTAADLLLAATLREPPRDGNTPGTDVIRERLQQAEAASLANQLELARNILLAIPDTPEFLPEVRLRLAELDFRAGQYDRATEAIGTLLTDPAVAPDDIHRGRALVLRGNLSFRRSDFARAVTDFDAAVATLDAGVAPLDLCDALTRRGLARVALNDSDGALSDYGRAYLLAEQSGDRLRVAHIEAGFGQLQIARHRLELALPHLNAAIDRYEAFGVVERVVTLRSVLIDVYADLLRWSDVLPLMERQWQSRERIGDPGLSLVVFNRRARVLMGVGRYRDAAEVVAEAQRRFHDLRPGSVRYLHDMQAELAARSGQPEKTVAAVDAALETWPRDPSFDRYAYLVLLRQRALIAQERATPEQIEPWLPPDGGGVSAVFLLAKAEWAARQAAAADPVQAAFDRALARAEDVGLPVLVSLVAQSYVDWLLAQDRRDKAAELAGRVAVWANDDYESALVRVKVFHALGSRDAWRQALEKVRQLAGERVIPARLADPPAAR
;
A
#
# COMPACT_ATOMS: atom_id res chain seq x y z
N MET A 1 22.37 -18.40 30.05
CA MET A 1 21.97 -19.50 29.13
C MET A 1 23.20 -19.88 28.31
N ALA A 2 23.35 -21.15 27.91
CA ALA A 2 24.41 -21.52 26.98
C ALA A 2 24.11 -20.89 25.60
N VAL A 3 25.10 -20.23 25.00
CA VAL A 3 24.99 -19.75 23.62
C VAL A 3 25.30 -20.94 22.71
N LEU A 4 24.39 -21.23 21.79
CA LEU A 4 24.53 -22.31 20.82
C LEU A 4 24.98 -21.73 19.50
N GLU A 5 26.20 -22.07 19.10
CA GLU A 5 26.74 -21.83 17.77
C GLU A 5 26.71 -23.15 16.98
N TYR A 6 26.13 -23.11 15.77
CA TYR A 6 26.12 -24.23 14.83
C TYR A 6 27.09 -23.95 13.68
N SER A 7 27.97 -24.89 13.36
CA SER A 7 28.90 -24.78 12.23
C SER A 7 28.80 -25.96 11.27
N PHE A 8 28.76 -25.67 9.97
CA PHE A 8 28.62 -26.64 8.87
C PHE A 8 29.11 -26.01 7.56
N GLU A 9 29.80 -26.76 6.69
CA GLU A 9 30.21 -26.35 5.32
C GLU A 9 30.74 -24.90 5.17
N GLY A 10 31.47 -24.37 6.17
CA GLY A 10 32.02 -23.00 6.17
C GLY A 10 31.09 -21.90 6.71
N PHE A 11 29.85 -22.23 7.03
CA PHE A 11 28.88 -21.36 7.67
C PHE A 11 28.92 -21.47 9.20
N ARG A 12 28.56 -20.38 9.88
CA ARG A 12 28.33 -20.31 11.34
C ARG A 12 26.98 -19.64 11.62
N VAL A 13 26.10 -20.32 12.33
CA VAL A 13 24.81 -19.78 12.80
C VAL A 13 24.90 -19.53 14.30
N LYS A 14 24.88 -18.26 14.69
CA LYS A 14 24.87 -17.82 16.08
C LYS A 14 23.44 -17.53 16.51
N VAL A 15 22.86 -18.44 17.29
CA VAL A 15 21.41 -18.43 17.56
C VAL A 15 20.98 -17.27 18.46
N ALA A 16 21.81 -16.89 19.45
CA ALA A 16 21.47 -15.82 20.39
C ALA A 16 21.60 -14.43 19.75
N GLU A 17 22.65 -14.23 18.96
CA GLU A 17 22.96 -13.01 18.22
C GLU A 17 22.09 -12.84 16.95
N ARG A 18 21.45 -13.94 16.51
CA ARG A 18 20.67 -14.04 15.27
C ARG A 18 21.47 -13.74 14.00
N GLU A 19 22.74 -14.14 14.00
CA GLU A 19 23.68 -13.92 12.89
C GLU A 19 23.95 -15.21 12.10
N LEU A 20 23.97 -15.10 10.77
CA LEU A 20 24.48 -16.12 9.86
C LEU A 20 25.79 -15.59 9.25
N TRP A 21 26.88 -16.34 9.37
CA TRP A 21 28.18 -16.02 8.78
C TRP A 21 28.57 -17.08 7.76
N CYS A 22 29.33 -16.68 6.74
CA CYS A 22 30.05 -17.58 5.82
C CYS A 22 31.52 -17.16 5.79
N GLY A 23 32.42 -18.03 6.25
CA GLY A 23 33.77 -17.60 6.64
C GLY A 23 33.66 -16.44 7.63
N ASP A 24 34.37 -15.34 7.36
CA ASP A 24 34.34 -14.09 8.15
C ASP A 24 33.41 -13.01 7.56
N ALA A 25 32.49 -13.37 6.66
CA ALA A 25 31.46 -12.46 6.14
C ALA A 25 30.11 -12.70 6.82
N LEU A 26 29.54 -11.66 7.43
CA LEU A 26 28.17 -11.66 7.93
C LEU A 26 27.18 -11.61 6.75
N LEU A 27 26.26 -12.59 6.69
CA LEU A 27 25.24 -12.68 5.65
C LEU A 27 23.92 -12.07 6.13
N PRO A 28 23.47 -10.94 5.56
CA PRO A 28 22.22 -10.31 5.95
C PRO A 28 21.01 -11.13 5.46
N VAL A 29 20.38 -11.87 6.37
CA VAL A 29 19.19 -12.69 6.11
C VAL A 29 17.95 -12.09 6.76
N ASN A 30 16.80 -12.20 6.08
CA ASN A 30 15.51 -11.83 6.65
C ASN A 30 15.18 -12.71 7.87
N ARG A 31 14.48 -12.18 8.89
CA ARG A 31 14.13 -12.90 10.13
C ARG A 31 13.60 -14.31 9.87
N TYR A 32 12.65 -14.47 8.95
CA TYR A 32 12.00 -15.75 8.67
C TYR A 32 12.93 -16.73 7.94
N VAL A 33 13.90 -16.22 7.20
CA VAL A 33 14.95 -17.04 6.57
C VAL A 33 15.91 -17.55 7.64
N PHE A 34 16.33 -16.69 8.57
CA PHE A 34 17.14 -17.07 9.72
C PHE A 34 16.42 -18.10 10.60
N ASP A 35 15.18 -17.82 11.00
CA ASP A 35 14.39 -18.67 11.89
C ASP A 35 14.11 -20.05 11.24
N CYS A 36 13.86 -20.08 9.93
CA CYS A 36 13.72 -21.34 9.18
C CYS A 36 15.03 -22.17 9.18
N ILE A 37 16.18 -21.53 8.93
CA ILE A 37 17.49 -22.19 8.97
C ILE A 37 17.79 -22.73 10.38
N ALA A 38 17.66 -21.88 11.41
CA ALA A 38 17.92 -22.24 12.79
C ALA A 38 17.00 -23.37 13.29
N TYR A 39 15.71 -23.35 12.91
CA TYR A 39 14.75 -24.38 13.30
C TYR A 39 15.03 -25.72 12.60
N LEU A 40 15.37 -25.72 11.30
CA LEU A 40 15.75 -26.93 10.56
C LEU A 40 17.05 -27.56 11.08
N ILE A 41 18.04 -26.74 11.45
CA ILE A 41 19.29 -27.22 12.08
C ILE A 41 19.01 -27.77 13.48
N GLY A 42 18.15 -27.10 14.26
CA GLY A 42 17.73 -27.57 15.58
C GLY A 42 17.05 -28.95 15.56
N HIS A 43 16.36 -29.29 14.47
CA HIS A 43 15.60 -30.54 14.28
C HIS A 43 16.19 -31.46 13.19
N ARG A 44 17.50 -31.36 12.93
CA ARG A 44 18.23 -32.09 11.86
C ARG A 44 18.17 -33.61 11.93
N ASP A 45 17.82 -34.16 13.10
CA ASP A 45 17.61 -35.59 13.34
C ASP A 45 16.39 -36.15 12.57
N ARG A 46 15.43 -35.31 12.20
CA ARG A 46 14.18 -35.71 11.52
C ARG A 46 13.81 -34.79 10.36
N ALA A 47 12.69 -35.12 9.70
CA ALA A 47 12.01 -34.19 8.83
C ALA A 47 11.05 -33.32 9.67
N VAL A 48 10.93 -32.05 9.30
CA VAL A 48 10.01 -31.07 9.88
C VAL A 48 8.81 -30.92 8.93
N GLY A 49 7.60 -31.05 9.45
CA GLY A 49 6.37 -30.90 8.67
C GLY A 49 6.18 -29.46 8.20
N ARG A 50 5.41 -29.23 7.12
CA ARG A 50 5.11 -27.87 6.64
C ARG A 50 4.43 -27.02 7.72
N ASP A 51 3.35 -27.53 8.30
CA ASP A 51 2.55 -26.81 9.31
C ASP A 51 3.36 -26.56 10.59
N GLU A 52 4.24 -27.50 10.95
CA GLU A 52 5.17 -27.37 12.08
C GLU A 52 6.20 -26.26 11.83
N LEU A 53 6.84 -26.24 10.65
CA LEU A 53 7.79 -25.20 10.27
C LEU A 53 7.10 -23.83 10.13
N VAL A 54 5.84 -23.81 9.69
CA VAL A 54 5.02 -22.59 9.64
C VAL A 54 4.74 -22.08 11.07
N ALA A 55 4.26 -22.94 11.96
CA ALA A 55 3.98 -22.59 13.35
C ALA A 55 5.24 -22.12 14.10
N ALA A 56 6.40 -22.72 13.81
CA ALA A 56 7.67 -22.36 14.43
C ALA A 56 8.22 -20.99 13.98
N VAL A 57 8.09 -20.65 12.69
CA VAL A 57 8.71 -19.47 12.09
C VAL A 57 7.75 -18.26 12.05
N TRP A 58 6.44 -18.48 12.00
CA TRP A 58 5.40 -17.43 11.95
C TRP A 58 4.42 -17.42 13.13
N GLY A 59 4.45 -18.41 14.02
CA GLY A 59 3.53 -18.51 15.15
C GLY A 59 2.11 -18.92 14.72
N ARG A 60 1.08 -18.33 15.34
CA ARG A 60 -0.34 -18.63 15.04
C ARG A 60 -0.88 -17.82 13.85
N VAL A 61 -0.12 -17.73 12.76
CA VAL A 61 -0.51 -17.03 11.53
C VAL A 61 -0.63 -18.05 10.40
N GLU A 62 -1.77 -18.09 9.72
CA GLU A 62 -1.93 -18.90 8.52
C GLU A 62 -1.11 -18.31 7.37
N ILE A 63 -0.18 -19.11 6.84
CA ILE A 63 0.73 -18.72 5.76
C ILE A 63 0.52 -19.69 4.60
N THR A 64 0.44 -19.17 3.37
CA THR A 64 0.25 -20.02 2.18
C THR A 64 1.51 -20.84 1.87
N ASP A 65 1.32 -22.05 1.33
CA ASP A 65 2.39 -22.94 0.85
C ASP A 65 3.39 -22.21 -0.08
N GLY A 66 2.90 -21.27 -0.90
CA GLY A 66 3.73 -20.44 -1.78
C GLY A 66 4.75 -19.56 -1.03
N HIS A 67 4.36 -18.99 0.11
CA HIS A 67 5.26 -18.17 0.93
C HIS A 67 6.28 -19.03 1.69
N LEU A 68 5.87 -20.20 2.22
CA LEU A 68 6.80 -21.18 2.80
C LEU A 68 7.85 -21.63 1.76
N ASN A 69 7.41 -21.97 0.55
CA ASN A 69 8.28 -22.33 -0.57
C ASN A 69 9.26 -21.18 -0.93
N GLN A 70 8.80 -19.93 -0.95
CA GLN A 70 9.66 -18.77 -1.20
C GLN A 70 10.73 -18.60 -0.12
N ILE A 71 10.40 -18.86 1.14
CA ILE A 71 11.31 -18.71 2.28
C ILE A 71 12.34 -19.84 2.30
N ILE A 72 11.95 -21.08 2.01
CA ILE A 72 12.88 -22.18 1.75
C ILE A 72 13.81 -21.88 0.55
N ALA A 73 13.29 -21.28 -0.52
CA ALA A 73 14.11 -20.89 -1.67
C ALA A 73 15.10 -19.75 -1.36
N ARG A 74 14.77 -18.87 -0.40
CA ARG A 74 15.68 -17.84 0.13
C ARG A 74 16.69 -18.43 1.11
N ALA A 75 16.27 -19.37 1.98
CA ALA A 75 17.15 -20.08 2.91
C ALA A 75 18.22 -20.89 2.17
N ARG A 76 17.82 -21.65 1.14
CA ARG A 76 18.76 -22.34 0.25
C ARG A 76 19.77 -21.37 -0.37
N ARG A 77 19.30 -20.27 -1.00
CA ARG A 77 20.19 -19.25 -1.59
C ARG A 77 21.12 -18.55 -0.59
N ALA A 78 20.69 -18.34 0.65
CA ALA A 78 21.55 -17.76 1.70
C ALA A 78 22.68 -18.71 2.15
N LEU A 79 22.53 -20.01 1.87
CA LEU A 79 23.47 -21.06 2.23
C LEU A 79 24.17 -21.69 1.00
N ASP A 80 24.11 -21.03 -0.16
CA ASP A 80 24.59 -21.52 -1.46
C ASP A 80 24.06 -22.91 -1.89
N ASP A 81 22.87 -23.27 -1.37
CA ASP A 81 22.11 -24.46 -1.77
C ASP A 81 21.05 -24.10 -2.83
N ASN A 82 20.57 -25.09 -3.58
CA ASN A 82 19.55 -24.90 -4.61
C ASN A 82 18.57 -26.08 -4.70
N ALA A 83 17.44 -25.87 -5.37
CA ALA A 83 16.34 -26.85 -5.40
C ALA A 83 16.64 -28.14 -6.18
N GLN A 84 17.73 -28.20 -6.96
CA GLN A 84 18.16 -29.40 -7.69
C GLN A 84 19.24 -30.17 -6.90
N ALA A 85 20.21 -29.47 -6.31
CA ALA A 85 21.28 -30.07 -5.53
C ALA A 85 20.86 -30.50 -4.12
N GLN A 86 20.03 -29.69 -3.45
CA GLN A 86 19.45 -29.94 -2.12
C GLN A 86 20.47 -30.46 -1.08
N ARG A 87 21.67 -29.83 -1.06
CA ARG A 87 22.83 -30.25 -0.26
C ARG A 87 22.64 -30.03 1.24
N LEU A 88 21.89 -29.00 1.63
CA LEU A 88 21.73 -28.59 3.02
C LEU A 88 20.28 -28.77 3.47
N ILE A 89 19.33 -28.30 2.65
CA ILE A 89 17.90 -28.41 2.91
C ILE A 89 17.26 -29.30 1.84
N ARG A 90 16.86 -30.52 2.21
CA ARG A 90 16.16 -31.48 1.35
C ARG A 90 14.64 -31.34 1.46
N THR A 91 13.95 -31.36 0.32
CA THR A 91 12.48 -31.45 0.26
C THR A 91 12.05 -32.89 0.48
N VAL A 92 11.16 -33.12 1.45
CA VAL A 92 10.46 -34.40 1.64
C VAL A 92 9.08 -34.27 1.02
N SER A 93 8.90 -34.88 -0.16
CA SER A 93 7.68 -34.75 -0.96
C SER A 93 6.43 -35.12 -0.15
N GLY A 94 5.39 -34.29 -0.22
CA GLY A 94 4.13 -34.47 0.52
C GLY A 94 4.20 -34.22 2.03
N PHE A 95 5.36 -33.88 2.62
CA PHE A 95 5.51 -33.74 4.08
C PHE A 95 6.13 -32.40 4.52
N GLY A 96 7.27 -32.00 3.96
CA GLY A 96 8.01 -30.83 4.44
C GLY A 96 9.48 -30.83 4.06
N TYR A 97 10.35 -30.49 5.02
CA TYR A 97 11.77 -30.25 4.77
C TYR A 97 12.65 -30.92 5.83
N ARG A 98 13.89 -31.23 5.45
CA ARG A 98 14.87 -31.86 6.34
C ARG A 98 16.25 -31.24 6.12
N TRP A 99 16.94 -30.95 7.22
CA TRP A 99 18.38 -30.66 7.18
C TRP A 99 19.18 -31.95 6.95
N VAL A 100 20.13 -31.93 6.03
CA VAL A 100 20.86 -33.15 5.59
C VAL A 100 22.38 -33.07 5.65
N SER A 101 22.98 -31.91 5.94
CA SER A 101 24.42 -31.78 6.15
C SER A 101 24.81 -31.96 7.62
N GLU A 102 26.05 -32.38 7.87
CA GLU A 102 26.57 -32.55 9.23
C GLU A 102 26.77 -31.19 9.91
N VAL A 103 26.43 -31.12 11.20
CA VAL A 103 26.47 -29.87 11.98
C VAL A 103 27.22 -30.12 13.28
N GLU A 104 28.34 -29.43 13.44
CA GLU A 104 29.01 -29.30 14.73
C GLU A 104 28.25 -28.31 15.62
N VAL A 105 28.05 -28.66 16.88
CA VAL A 105 27.41 -27.80 17.89
C VAL A 105 28.48 -27.37 18.88
N ARG A 106 28.69 -26.06 19.02
CA ARG A 106 29.59 -25.50 20.03
C ARG A 106 28.76 -24.77 21.08
N GLU A 107 28.82 -25.26 22.31
CA GLU A 107 28.36 -24.52 23.48
C GLU A 107 29.46 -23.53 23.89
N THR A 108 29.27 -22.25 23.60
CA THR A 108 30.10 -21.20 24.17
C THR A 108 29.70 -20.99 25.63
N LYS A 109 30.47 -21.61 26.55
CA LYS A 109 30.52 -21.16 27.94
C LYS A 109 30.94 -19.69 27.92
N GLY A 110 30.02 -18.80 28.33
CA GLY A 110 30.27 -17.37 28.36
C GLY A 110 31.52 -17.05 29.19
N ALA A 111 32.53 -16.50 28.53
CA ALA A 111 33.73 -16.04 29.20
C ALA A 111 33.46 -14.68 29.84
N GLU A 112 33.72 -14.66 31.14
CA GLU A 112 33.85 -13.55 32.08
C GLU A 112 33.92 -12.13 31.47
N GLU A 113 32.86 -11.37 31.78
CA GLU A 113 32.87 -9.97 32.22
C GLU A 113 34.25 -9.29 32.27
N THR A 114 34.76 -8.87 31.10
CA THR A 114 36.00 -8.11 31.02
C THR A 114 35.70 -6.65 31.35
N ALA A 115 36.03 -6.25 32.58
CA ALA A 115 35.72 -4.94 33.14
C ALA A 115 36.19 -3.76 32.26
N LEU A 116 35.29 -2.80 32.06
CA LEU A 116 35.60 -1.50 31.48
C LEU A 116 36.60 -0.75 32.38
N LYS A 117 37.79 -0.44 31.83
CA LYS A 117 38.72 0.49 32.48
C LYS A 117 38.16 1.92 32.43
N PRO A 118 38.08 2.65 33.55
CA PRO A 118 37.78 4.07 33.53
C PRO A 118 38.91 4.87 32.86
N VAL A 119 38.55 5.91 32.10
CA VAL A 119 39.50 6.94 31.65
C VAL A 119 39.60 7.99 32.75
N GLU A 120 40.81 8.19 33.26
CA GLU A 120 41.12 9.12 34.35
C GLU A 120 41.53 10.49 33.77
N VAL A 121 40.87 11.57 34.22
CA VAL A 121 41.27 12.95 33.93
C VAL A 121 41.93 13.52 35.19
N ALA A 122 43.21 13.86 35.09
CA ALA A 122 44.03 14.24 36.24
C ALA A 122 43.75 15.68 36.72
N ALA A 123 43.72 15.85 38.05
CA ALA A 123 43.94 17.12 38.75
C ALA A 123 45.09 16.93 39.77
N PRO A 124 45.94 17.94 40.05
CA PRO A 124 47.26 17.71 40.62
C PRO A 124 47.36 17.69 42.16
N ALA A 125 48.30 16.86 42.63
CA ALA A 125 49.16 17.02 43.82
C ALA A 125 48.59 16.88 45.26
N MET A 126 48.78 15.66 45.79
CA MET A 126 49.27 15.24 47.14
C MET A 126 50.01 16.26 48.04
N PRO A 127 50.22 16.00 49.37
CA PRO A 127 50.15 14.69 50.06
C PRO A 127 49.40 14.61 51.42
N ALA A 128 49.15 13.36 51.86
CA ALA A 128 48.76 12.94 53.22
C ALA A 128 50.02 12.75 54.13
N PRO A 129 49.97 12.24 55.40
CA PRO A 129 48.86 11.76 56.26
C PRO A 129 48.84 12.49 57.65
N ALA A 130 48.39 12.03 58.84
CA ALA A 130 47.99 10.70 59.34
C ALA A 130 47.15 10.73 60.66
N THR A 131 46.53 9.58 60.98
CA THR A 131 46.25 8.98 62.32
C THR A 131 45.45 9.70 63.44
N ALA A 132 44.35 9.01 63.83
CA ALA A 132 43.99 8.54 65.19
C ALA A 132 42.99 9.30 66.12
N ASP A 133 42.19 8.45 66.81
CA ASP A 133 41.38 8.58 68.05
C ASP A 133 40.18 9.58 68.12
N VAL A 134 38.88 9.18 68.22
CA VAL A 134 38.13 8.46 69.31
C VAL A 134 37.98 9.33 70.59
N PRO A 135 36.85 9.37 71.37
CA PRO A 135 35.50 8.74 71.29
C PRO A 135 34.23 9.65 71.53
N ALA A 136 33.05 9.06 71.26
CA ALA A 136 31.75 9.05 72.00
C ALA A 136 31.07 10.30 72.64
N GLU A 137 29.73 10.32 72.55
CA GLU A 137 28.79 11.19 73.29
C GLU A 137 27.74 10.33 74.06
N PRO A 138 27.16 10.76 75.22
CA PRO A 138 26.45 9.88 76.17
C PRO A 138 24.91 9.79 76.03
N PRO A 139 24.23 8.86 76.74
CA PRO A 139 22.80 8.55 76.57
C PRO A 139 21.83 9.27 77.53
N LEU A 140 20.54 9.25 77.15
CA LEU A 140 19.38 9.74 77.94
C LEU A 140 18.98 8.80 79.10
N PRO A 141 18.51 9.33 80.26
CA PRO A 141 17.94 8.55 81.36
C PRO A 141 16.40 8.36 81.25
N ALA A 142 15.81 7.51 82.11
CA ALA A 142 14.46 6.97 81.96
C ALA A 142 13.54 7.07 83.22
N ARG A 143 12.22 7.15 82.95
CA ARG A 143 11.03 6.59 83.66
C ARG A 143 10.72 6.83 85.17
N ALA A 144 9.41 6.66 85.45
CA ALA A 144 8.71 6.44 86.75
C ALA A 144 8.48 7.69 87.65
N ASP A 145 7.36 7.88 88.39
CA ASP A 145 6.09 7.13 88.54
C ASP A 145 4.92 8.06 88.97
N GLY A 146 3.65 7.58 88.98
CA GLY A 146 2.43 8.35 89.34
C GLY A 146 2.20 8.54 90.86
N PRO A 147 1.04 9.12 91.30
CA PRO A 147 -0.14 8.26 91.48
C PRO A 147 -1.58 8.89 91.46
N SER A 148 -2.56 7.99 91.23
CA SER A 148 -3.88 7.90 91.89
C SER A 148 -5.14 8.69 91.44
N ARG A 149 -6.17 7.88 91.11
CA ARG A 149 -7.58 7.96 91.55
C ARG A 149 -8.44 9.22 91.24
N ARG A 150 -9.36 9.09 90.27
CA ARG A 150 -10.80 8.77 90.51
C ARG A 150 -11.61 8.79 89.20
N SER A 151 -12.37 7.72 88.96
CA SER A 151 -13.56 7.68 88.09
C SER A 151 -14.80 7.93 88.98
N PRO A 152 -16.07 8.06 88.49
CA PRO A 152 -16.55 7.52 87.20
C PRO A 152 -17.70 8.27 86.48
N ARG A 153 -18.22 7.63 85.42
CA ARG A 153 -19.56 7.80 84.79
C ARG A 153 -19.85 9.12 84.06
N TYR A 154 -19.42 9.23 82.79
CA TYR A 154 -20.25 9.79 81.68
C TYR A 154 -19.70 9.42 80.26
N GLY A 155 -18.83 8.41 80.14
CA GLY A 155 -18.02 8.17 78.92
C GLY A 155 -18.72 7.58 77.68
N TRP A 156 -19.97 7.10 77.76
CA TRP A 156 -20.59 6.40 76.63
C TRP A 156 -21.20 7.33 75.57
N TYR A 157 -21.69 8.51 75.97
CA TYR A 157 -22.21 9.50 75.02
C TYR A 157 -21.14 10.09 74.09
N ALA A 158 -19.90 10.23 74.57
CA ALA A 158 -18.78 10.68 73.75
C ALA A 158 -18.42 9.66 72.66
N VAL A 159 -18.53 8.36 72.95
CA VAL A 159 -18.30 7.29 71.97
C VAL A 159 -19.42 7.27 70.92
N ILE A 160 -20.69 7.48 71.31
CA ILE A 160 -21.80 7.58 70.35
C ILE A 160 -21.69 8.86 69.50
N ALA A 161 -21.34 9.99 70.08
CA ALA A 161 -21.10 11.22 69.31
C ALA A 161 -19.95 11.05 68.31
N MET A 162 -18.84 10.42 68.73
CA MET A 162 -17.70 10.14 67.84
C MET A 162 -18.06 9.11 66.74
N LEU A 163 -18.85 8.08 67.05
CA LEU A 163 -19.35 7.14 66.05
C LEU A 163 -20.37 7.78 65.10
N ALA A 164 -21.20 8.73 65.56
CA ALA A 164 -22.11 9.48 64.70
C ALA A 164 -21.36 10.48 63.79
N VAL A 165 -20.29 11.11 64.27
CA VAL A 165 -19.40 11.96 63.45
C VAL A 165 -18.60 11.12 62.45
N LEU A 166 -18.13 9.93 62.84
CA LEU A 166 -17.44 9.01 61.93
C LEU A 166 -18.39 8.38 60.90
N ALA A 167 -19.62 8.01 61.29
CA ALA A 167 -20.63 7.51 60.38
C ALA A 167 -21.18 8.61 59.45
N GLY A 168 -21.36 9.84 59.95
CA GLY A 168 -21.69 11.02 59.14
C GLY A 168 -20.57 11.38 58.17
N GLY A 169 -19.31 11.37 58.63
CA GLY A 169 -18.14 11.56 57.78
C GLY A 169 -17.97 10.46 56.73
N TRP A 170 -18.28 9.20 57.06
CA TRP A 170 -18.28 8.08 56.12
C TRP A 170 -19.43 8.19 55.11
N ALA A 171 -20.64 8.53 55.56
CA ALA A 171 -21.80 8.75 54.69
C ALA A 171 -21.55 9.90 53.71
N ILE A 172 -21.07 11.06 54.18
CA ILE A 172 -20.71 12.21 53.34
C ILE A 172 -19.57 11.84 52.39
N ARG A 173 -18.52 11.16 52.85
CA ARG A 173 -17.43 10.65 51.99
C ARG A 173 -17.90 9.61 50.96
N SER A 174 -18.98 8.87 51.24
CA SER A 174 -19.58 7.93 50.29
C SER A 174 -20.56 8.59 49.30
N HIS A 175 -21.24 9.66 49.69
CA HIS A 175 -22.15 10.42 48.83
C HIS A 175 -21.43 11.42 47.92
N PHE A 176 -20.29 11.96 48.35
CA PHE A 176 -19.44 12.85 47.54
C PHE A 176 -18.28 12.12 46.83
N ARG A 177 -18.21 10.78 46.91
CA ARG A 177 -17.39 9.97 46.01
C ARG A 177 -18.09 9.84 44.65
N ALA A 178 -18.08 10.94 43.89
CA ALA A 178 -18.06 10.84 42.44
C ALA A 178 -16.84 9.96 42.07
N GLY A 179 -17.03 9.01 41.16
CA GLY A 179 -16.13 7.86 41.03
C GLY A 179 -14.65 8.24 40.84
N GLU A 180 -13.80 7.82 41.79
CA GLU A 180 -12.40 7.57 41.47
C GLU A 180 -12.38 6.50 40.37
N PRO A 181 -11.73 6.73 39.22
CA PRO A 181 -11.48 5.65 38.28
C PRO A 181 -10.63 4.58 38.97
N PRO A 182 -10.81 3.29 38.65
CA PRO A 182 -9.98 2.24 39.24
C PRO A 182 -8.52 2.55 38.95
N SER A 183 -7.69 2.56 40.00
CA SER A 183 -6.24 2.65 39.88
C SER A 183 -5.69 1.32 39.36
N VAL A 184 -5.88 1.09 38.06
CA VAL A 184 -5.14 0.09 37.29
C VAL A 184 -3.66 0.46 37.37
N PRO A 185 -2.76 -0.50 37.66
CA PRO A 185 -1.31 -0.25 37.57
C PRO A 185 -0.94 0.31 36.20
N ALA A 186 -0.02 1.27 36.15
CA ALA A 186 0.36 1.96 34.92
C ALA A 186 0.96 1.03 33.82
N GLU A 187 1.25 -0.23 34.16
CA GLU A 187 1.76 -1.25 33.23
C GLU A 187 0.70 -1.77 32.23
N ASP A 188 -0.59 -1.79 32.56
CA ASP A 188 -1.62 -2.47 31.73
C ASP A 188 -2.22 -1.61 30.59
N VAL A 189 -1.98 -0.29 30.57
CA VAL A 189 -2.63 0.62 29.60
C VAL A 189 -1.91 0.66 28.24
N LEU A 190 -0.62 0.27 28.20
CA LEU A 190 0.23 0.40 27.01
C LEU A 190 0.59 -0.96 26.39
N VAL A 191 0.00 -1.27 25.24
CA VAL A 191 0.51 -2.36 24.40
C VAL A 191 1.77 -1.90 23.69
N ALA A 192 2.92 -2.41 24.15
CA ALA A 192 4.22 -2.12 23.56
C ALA A 192 4.25 -2.47 22.06
N GLY A 193 4.28 -1.43 21.20
CA GLY A 193 4.57 -1.55 19.77
C GLY A 193 3.41 -1.31 18.79
N LYS A 194 2.15 -1.21 19.23
CA LYS A 194 1.01 -0.92 18.34
C LYS A 194 0.76 0.60 18.20
N ALA A 195 -0.03 0.98 17.19
CA ALA A 195 -0.37 2.37 16.95
C ALA A 195 -1.37 2.92 17.98
N VAL A 196 -1.29 4.23 18.22
CA VAL A 196 -2.23 5.03 18.99
C VAL A 196 -3.12 5.79 18.00
N ILE A 197 -4.42 5.79 18.25
CA ILE A 197 -5.44 6.46 17.43
C ILE A 197 -6.00 7.61 18.25
N VAL A 198 -5.80 8.85 17.81
CA VAL A 198 -6.48 10.02 18.39
C VAL A 198 -7.71 10.30 17.54
N LEU A 199 -8.89 10.35 18.17
CA LEU A 199 -10.15 10.67 17.49
C LEU A 199 -10.39 12.20 17.48
N PRO A 200 -11.19 12.72 16.53
CA PRO A 200 -11.71 14.08 16.59
C PRO A 200 -12.33 14.36 17.96
N PHE A 201 -12.07 15.55 18.51
CA PHE A 201 -12.64 15.94 19.79
C PHE A 201 -14.15 16.13 19.66
N VAL A 202 -14.91 15.70 20.67
CA VAL A 202 -16.31 16.09 20.81
C VAL A 202 -16.35 17.45 21.51
N VAL A 203 -16.84 18.48 20.82
CA VAL A 203 -16.88 19.86 21.31
C VAL A 203 -18.30 20.25 21.70
N ASP A 204 -18.52 20.56 22.97
CA ASP A 204 -19.77 21.12 23.49
C ASP A 204 -19.55 22.62 23.77
N ALA A 205 -19.69 23.41 22.70
CA ALA A 205 -19.43 24.85 22.66
C ALA A 205 -20.12 25.52 21.45
N PRO A 206 -20.16 26.86 21.35
CA PRO A 206 -20.73 27.57 20.20
C PRO A 206 -20.06 27.20 18.87
N SER A 207 -20.81 27.31 17.76
CA SER A 207 -20.39 26.91 16.40
C SER A 207 -19.12 27.59 15.86
N GLU A 208 -18.72 28.73 16.43
CA GLU A 208 -17.43 29.38 16.13
C GLU A 208 -16.22 28.55 16.59
N SER A 209 -16.44 27.56 17.47
CA SER A 209 -15.40 26.69 18.05
C SER A 209 -15.27 25.33 17.37
N THR A 210 -16.05 25.03 16.31
CA THR A 210 -16.06 23.72 15.62
C THR A 210 -14.67 23.30 15.09
N TRP A 211 -13.79 24.26 14.78
CA TRP A 211 -12.42 23.96 14.36
C TRP A 211 -11.60 23.22 15.45
N LEU A 212 -11.96 23.34 16.73
CA LEU A 212 -11.28 22.65 17.83
C LEU A 212 -11.38 21.12 17.72
N GLU A 213 -12.43 20.58 17.08
CA GLU A 213 -12.64 19.14 16.90
C GLU A 213 -11.40 18.48 16.25
N LEU A 214 -10.93 19.08 15.16
CA LEU A 214 -9.78 18.61 14.38
C LEU A 214 -8.47 19.29 14.81
N GLY A 215 -8.52 20.54 15.25
CA GLY A 215 -7.33 21.28 15.73
C GLY A 215 -6.73 20.67 16.99
N ALA A 216 -7.54 20.35 18.00
CA ALA A 216 -7.05 19.73 19.23
C ALA A 216 -6.63 18.27 19.01
N MET A 217 -7.32 17.53 18.14
CA MET A 217 -6.93 16.19 17.69
C MET A 217 -5.53 16.19 17.06
N ASP A 218 -5.24 17.13 16.15
CA ASP A 218 -3.94 17.22 15.48
C ASP A 218 -2.83 17.64 16.45
N LEU A 219 -3.10 18.56 17.39
CA LEU A 219 -2.17 18.94 18.46
C LEU A 219 -1.76 17.73 19.32
N VAL A 220 -2.75 16.97 19.81
CA VAL A 220 -2.50 15.77 20.64
C VAL A 220 -1.73 14.74 19.82
N THR A 221 -2.13 14.53 18.56
CA THR A 221 -1.46 13.60 17.64
C THR A 221 0.02 13.93 17.47
N GLU A 222 0.36 15.20 17.24
CA GLU A 222 1.75 15.62 17.03
C GLU A 222 2.59 15.54 18.32
N ARG A 223 2.06 15.94 19.48
CA ARG A 223 2.83 15.84 20.75
C ARG A 223 3.12 14.39 21.13
N LEU A 224 2.15 13.50 20.97
CA LEU A 224 2.35 12.06 21.18
C LEU A 224 3.39 11.49 20.20
N ARG A 225 3.40 11.95 18.93
CA ARG A 225 4.37 11.56 17.91
C ARG A 225 5.79 12.05 18.22
N VAL A 226 5.96 13.32 18.62
CA VAL A 226 7.26 13.89 19.00
C VAL A 226 7.85 13.20 20.23
N ALA A 227 7.00 12.77 21.17
CA ALA A 227 7.41 11.90 22.28
C ALA A 227 7.73 10.44 21.87
N GLY A 228 7.74 10.13 20.57
CA GLY A 228 8.17 8.85 20.00
C GLY A 228 7.14 7.72 20.08
N LEU A 229 5.84 8.04 20.21
CA LEU A 229 4.77 7.05 20.05
C LEU A 229 4.42 6.89 18.56
N ARG A 230 4.01 5.69 18.17
CA ARG A 230 3.41 5.45 16.84
C ARG A 230 1.98 5.97 16.87
N VAL A 231 1.70 7.08 16.18
CA VAL A 231 0.36 7.70 16.18
C VAL A 231 -0.17 7.81 14.76
N SER A 232 -1.36 7.23 14.52
CA SER A 232 -2.05 7.32 13.23
C SER A 232 -2.26 8.78 12.83
N PRO A 233 -1.86 9.23 11.62
CA PRO A 233 -2.02 10.62 11.22
C PRO A 233 -3.48 11.07 11.17
N SER A 234 -3.75 12.30 11.59
CA SER A 234 -5.08 12.89 11.75
C SER A 234 -5.94 12.73 10.49
N ARG A 235 -5.37 13.03 9.31
CA ARG A 235 -6.03 12.82 8.00
C ARG A 235 -6.40 11.35 7.74
N THR A 236 -5.57 10.40 8.15
CA THR A 236 -5.83 8.96 7.97
C THR A 236 -6.98 8.50 8.88
N VAL A 237 -7.06 9.02 10.11
CA VAL A 237 -8.20 8.78 11.02
C VAL A 237 -9.49 9.42 10.47
N VAL A 238 -9.45 10.70 10.06
CA VAL A 238 -10.60 11.39 9.44
C VAL A 238 -11.12 10.64 8.21
N THR A 239 -10.21 10.12 7.38
CA THR A 239 -10.58 9.29 6.21
C THR A 239 -11.29 7.99 6.64
N ALA A 240 -10.78 7.29 7.66
CA ALA A 240 -11.37 6.04 8.16
C ALA A 240 -12.78 6.21 8.79
N LEU A 241 -13.12 7.44 9.21
CA LEU A 241 -14.41 7.79 9.81
C LEU A 241 -15.44 8.30 8.79
N HIS A 242 -15.08 8.37 7.49
CA HIS A 242 -15.95 8.79 6.37
C HIS A 242 -16.66 10.14 6.57
N GLY A 243 -16.07 11.07 7.34
CA GLY A 243 -16.69 12.37 7.67
C GLY A 243 -17.76 12.32 8.77
N THR A 244 -17.97 11.17 9.43
CA THR A 244 -18.95 11.01 10.51
C THR A 244 -18.27 11.22 11.86
N HIS A 245 -18.34 12.44 12.41
CA HIS A 245 -17.51 12.84 13.55
C HIS A 245 -18.21 13.04 14.92
N PRO A 246 -19.44 13.59 15.05
CA PRO A 246 -19.97 13.99 16.36
C PRO A 246 -20.57 12.85 17.22
N SER A 247 -20.48 11.59 16.81
CA SER A 247 -21.26 10.50 17.43
C SER A 247 -20.56 9.13 17.55
N ILE A 248 -19.22 9.11 17.56
CA ILE A 248 -18.43 7.88 17.78
C ILE A 248 -18.68 7.35 19.20
N LYS A 249 -19.11 6.10 19.31
CA LYS A 249 -19.39 5.41 20.58
C LYS A 249 -18.31 4.37 20.89
N PRO A 250 -18.15 3.94 22.15
CA PRO A 250 -17.26 2.83 22.51
C PRO A 250 -17.53 1.50 21.76
N ALA A 251 -18.75 1.31 21.23
CA ALA A 251 -19.09 0.17 20.37
C ALA A 251 -18.34 0.19 19.02
N ASP A 252 -18.08 1.39 18.47
CA ASP A 252 -17.44 1.57 17.16
C ASP A 252 -15.91 1.37 17.25
N TYR A 253 -15.35 1.42 18.47
CA TYR A 253 -13.92 1.29 18.71
C TYR A 253 -13.33 -0.03 18.18
N ALA A 254 -14.10 -1.12 18.17
CA ALA A 254 -13.64 -2.39 17.58
C ALA A 254 -13.35 -2.25 16.07
N GLN A 255 -14.27 -1.63 15.32
CA GLN A 255 -14.12 -1.38 13.89
C GLN A 255 -13.00 -0.37 13.61
N ILE A 256 -12.89 0.70 14.40
CA ILE A 256 -11.85 1.72 14.26
C ILE A 256 -10.46 1.10 14.47
N ARG A 257 -10.28 0.23 15.48
CA ARG A 257 -9.03 -0.51 15.70
C ARG A 257 -8.73 -1.47 14.55
N ASP A 258 -9.73 -2.15 14.01
CA ASP A 258 -9.55 -3.08 12.88
C ASP A 258 -9.08 -2.38 11.60
N VAL A 259 -9.64 -1.20 11.27
CA VAL A 259 -9.20 -0.41 10.10
C VAL A 259 -7.81 0.19 10.33
N LEU A 260 -7.61 0.92 11.43
CA LEU A 260 -6.40 1.72 11.67
C LEU A 260 -5.21 0.92 12.24
N GLY A 261 -5.44 -0.24 12.84
CA GLY A 261 -4.38 -1.13 13.36
C GLY A 261 -3.77 -0.71 14.71
N GLY A 262 -4.45 0.15 15.46
CA GLY A 262 -4.04 0.57 16.80
C GLY A 262 -4.79 -0.14 17.91
N ASP A 263 -4.21 -0.20 19.11
CA ASP A 263 -4.87 -0.75 20.31
C ASP A 263 -5.45 0.32 21.22
N LEU A 264 -4.76 1.45 21.34
CA LEU A 264 -5.15 2.56 22.20
C LEU A 264 -5.91 3.61 21.37
N ILE A 265 -7.16 3.85 21.74
CA ILE A 265 -7.98 4.93 21.19
C ILE A 265 -8.04 6.06 22.23
N ILE A 266 -7.73 7.29 21.82
CA ILE A 266 -7.82 8.49 22.64
C ILE A 266 -8.99 9.32 22.12
N GLN A 267 -10.04 9.46 22.94
CA GLN A 267 -11.16 10.35 22.68
C GLN A 267 -10.97 11.65 23.47
N GLY A 268 -10.89 12.78 22.76
CA GLY A 268 -10.94 14.10 23.36
C GLY A 268 -12.38 14.59 23.53
N THR A 269 -12.64 15.31 24.61
CA THR A 269 -13.87 16.09 24.83
C THR A 269 -13.49 17.48 25.30
N ALA A 270 -14.10 18.50 24.71
CA ALA A 270 -13.89 19.90 25.06
C ALA A 270 -15.26 20.54 25.37
N THR A 271 -15.44 20.96 26.62
CA THR A 271 -16.69 21.59 27.08
C THR A 271 -16.37 22.99 27.59
N ARG A 272 -17.18 23.99 27.23
CA ARG A 272 -17.00 25.36 27.71
C ARG A 272 -18.00 25.67 28.83
N SER A 273 -17.49 25.94 30.03
CA SER A 273 -18.27 26.52 31.13
C SER A 273 -17.82 27.96 31.33
N ASP A 274 -18.71 28.91 31.09
CA ASP A 274 -18.44 30.35 31.21
C ASP A 274 -17.23 30.79 30.35
N GLU A 275 -16.15 31.24 30.97
CA GLU A 275 -14.87 31.61 30.33
C GLU A 275 -13.79 30.52 30.43
N THR A 276 -14.11 29.35 31.00
CA THR A 276 -13.15 28.25 31.19
C THR A 276 -13.48 27.06 30.30
N TRP A 277 -12.49 26.61 29.53
CA TRP A 277 -12.51 25.34 28.83
C TRP A 277 -12.12 24.21 29.76
N ARG A 278 -12.93 23.16 29.79
CA ARG A 278 -12.62 21.88 30.43
C ARG A 278 -12.33 20.87 29.32
N ILE A 279 -11.11 20.34 29.31
CA ILE A 279 -10.65 19.33 28.36
C ILE A 279 -10.51 18.00 29.09
N VAL A 280 -11.07 16.94 28.52
CA VAL A 280 -10.93 15.57 29.00
C VAL A 280 -10.39 14.69 27.87
N LEU A 281 -9.32 13.96 28.16
CA LEU A 281 -8.80 12.89 27.31
C LEU A 281 -9.10 11.54 27.96
N ALA A 282 -9.82 10.67 27.24
CA ALA A 282 -10.07 9.29 27.64
C ALA A 282 -9.30 8.34 26.70
N ALA A 283 -8.31 7.63 27.24
CA ALA A 283 -7.47 6.68 26.52
C ALA A 283 -7.91 5.24 26.82
N VAL A 284 -8.50 4.54 25.85
CA VAL A 284 -9.14 3.23 26.00
C VAL A 284 -8.38 2.16 25.21
N ASN A 285 -7.81 1.18 25.91
CA ASN A 285 -7.09 0.07 25.29
C ASN A 285 -8.03 -1.01 24.73
N ALA A 286 -7.49 -2.00 24.00
CA ALA A 286 -8.27 -3.08 23.40
C ALA A 286 -8.97 -4.00 24.42
N ALA A 287 -8.50 -4.06 25.66
CA ALA A 287 -9.13 -4.79 26.77
C ALA A 287 -10.26 -4.00 27.46
N GLY A 288 -10.50 -2.74 27.06
CA GLY A 288 -11.50 -1.86 27.66
C GLY A 288 -11.03 -1.13 28.91
N ALA A 289 -9.75 -1.19 29.27
CA ALA A 289 -9.21 -0.36 30.35
C ALA A 289 -9.12 1.10 29.86
N GLU A 290 -9.69 2.02 30.63
CA GLU A 290 -9.70 3.46 30.37
C GLU A 290 -8.77 4.19 31.33
N HIS A 291 -7.88 5.02 30.78
CA HIS A 291 -7.15 6.02 31.53
C HIS A 291 -7.66 7.41 31.15
N ARG A 292 -8.10 8.19 32.14
CA ARG A 292 -8.77 9.48 31.92
C ARG A 292 -8.01 10.62 32.58
N ILE A 293 -7.75 11.66 31.80
CA ILE A 293 -7.08 12.89 32.24
C ILE A 293 -8.00 14.08 31.99
N GLU A 294 -8.01 15.01 32.94
CA GLU A 294 -8.84 16.20 32.90
C GLU A 294 -7.99 17.44 33.20
N THR A 295 -8.18 18.49 32.40
CA THR A 295 -7.54 19.80 32.58
C THR A 295 -8.55 20.92 32.35
N SER A 296 -8.23 22.11 32.86
CA SER A 296 -9.06 23.30 32.68
C SER A 296 -8.21 24.56 32.48
N GLY A 297 -8.64 25.47 31.61
CA GLY A 297 -7.97 26.75 31.39
C GLY A 297 -8.80 27.72 30.54
N SER A 298 -8.39 28.97 30.43
CA SER A 298 -9.05 29.99 29.60
C SER A 298 -8.87 29.78 28.08
N ASP A 299 -7.97 28.88 27.69
CA ASP A 299 -7.55 28.60 26.32
C ASP A 299 -7.63 27.07 26.08
N ALA A 300 -8.48 26.66 25.13
CA ALA A 300 -8.73 25.25 24.83
C ALA A 300 -7.49 24.52 24.31
N ILE A 301 -6.66 25.19 23.51
CA ILE A 301 -5.46 24.62 22.88
C ILE A 301 -4.37 24.43 23.92
N LYS A 302 -4.20 25.39 24.85
CA LYS A 302 -3.29 25.23 26.00
C LYS A 302 -3.76 24.16 26.96
N ALA A 303 -5.06 24.11 27.28
CA ALA A 303 -5.61 23.04 28.12
C ALA A 303 -5.44 21.65 27.49
N ALA A 304 -5.66 21.51 26.18
CA ALA A 304 -5.45 20.26 25.44
C ALA A 304 -3.97 19.87 25.37
N ARG A 305 -3.06 20.84 25.22
CA ARG A 305 -1.60 20.62 25.34
C ARG A 305 -1.24 20.05 26.70
N THR A 306 -1.70 20.68 27.78
CA THR A 306 -1.45 20.21 29.15
C THR A 306 -2.04 18.81 29.38
N ALA A 307 -3.21 18.50 28.83
CA ALA A 307 -3.80 17.16 28.93
C ALA A 307 -2.95 16.10 28.19
N ALA A 308 -2.41 16.43 27.02
CA ALA A 308 -1.51 15.56 26.26
C ALA A 308 -0.18 15.32 26.99
N ASP A 309 0.39 16.36 27.62
CA ASP A 309 1.64 16.25 28.37
C ASP A 309 1.48 15.44 29.67
N LEU A 310 0.34 15.58 30.35
CA LEU A 310 -0.03 14.71 31.48
C LEU A 310 -0.24 13.26 31.03
N LEU A 311 -0.81 13.04 29.83
CA LEU A 311 -0.96 11.70 29.27
C LEU A 311 0.41 11.08 28.97
N LEU A 312 1.34 11.84 28.41
CA LEU A 312 2.72 11.40 28.19
C LEU A 312 3.44 11.06 29.50
N ALA A 313 3.31 11.89 30.52
CA ALA A 313 3.87 11.65 31.85
C ALA A 313 3.30 10.36 32.48
N ALA A 314 2.00 10.10 32.34
CA ALA A 314 1.37 8.85 32.77
C ALA A 314 1.91 7.61 32.00
N THR A 315 2.40 7.80 30.78
CA THR A 315 3.04 6.75 29.96
C THR A 315 4.56 6.60 30.15
N LEU A 316 5.14 7.20 31.20
CA LEU A 316 6.58 7.23 31.47
C LEU A 316 7.41 7.83 30.32
N ARG A 317 6.85 8.78 29.56
CA ARG A 317 7.55 9.52 28.49
C ARG A 317 7.74 10.98 28.87
N GLU A 318 8.90 11.54 28.54
CA GLU A 318 9.12 12.98 28.67
C GLU A 318 8.24 13.75 27.66
N PRO A 319 7.45 14.74 28.09
CA PRO A 319 6.72 15.61 27.18
C PRO A 319 7.67 16.49 26.37
N PRO A 320 7.33 16.85 25.12
CA PRO A 320 8.16 17.73 24.30
C PRO A 320 8.46 19.07 24.97
N ARG A 321 9.73 19.50 24.95
CA ARG A 321 10.15 20.81 25.49
C ARG A 321 9.72 21.93 24.53
N ASP A 322 8.85 22.81 25.01
CA ASP A 322 8.40 23.99 24.25
C ASP A 322 9.52 25.06 24.20
N GLY A 323 9.82 25.58 23.02
CA GLY A 323 10.89 26.58 22.78
C GLY A 323 10.40 28.00 22.49
N ASN A 324 9.18 28.36 22.91
CA ASN A 324 8.46 29.52 22.38
C ASN A 324 8.57 30.80 23.23
N THR A 325 8.77 31.94 22.54
CA THR A 325 8.64 33.30 23.06
C THR A 325 7.17 33.78 22.98
N PRO A 326 6.64 34.55 23.96
CA PRO A 326 5.27 35.07 23.91
C PRO A 326 4.98 35.87 22.64
N GLY A 327 3.93 35.47 21.91
CA GLY A 327 3.50 36.07 20.64
C GLY A 327 3.45 35.07 19.47
N THR A 328 4.36 34.10 19.43
CA THR A 328 4.38 33.03 18.41
C THR A 328 3.17 32.10 18.50
N ASP A 329 2.62 31.91 19.70
CA ASP A 329 1.47 31.02 19.93
C ASP A 329 0.22 31.40 19.12
N VAL A 330 -0.05 32.70 18.91
CA VAL A 330 -1.24 33.15 18.15
C VAL A 330 -1.10 32.80 16.66
N ILE A 331 0.11 32.89 16.10
CA ILE A 331 0.36 32.49 14.71
C ILE A 331 0.23 30.96 14.57
N ARG A 332 0.79 30.19 15.51
CA ARG A 332 0.63 28.73 15.54
C ARG A 332 -0.84 28.31 15.67
N GLU A 333 -1.63 29.03 16.47
CA GLU A 333 -3.08 28.80 16.57
C GLU A 333 -3.79 29.04 15.23
N ARG A 334 -3.49 30.14 14.52
CA ARG A 334 -4.05 30.40 13.18
C ARG A 334 -3.66 29.34 12.15
N LEU A 335 -2.41 28.87 12.17
CA LEU A 335 -1.96 27.76 11.31
C LEU A 335 -2.74 26.47 11.61
N GLN A 336 -3.04 26.19 12.87
CA GLN A 336 -3.83 25.03 13.29
C GLN A 336 -5.32 25.17 12.94
N GLN A 337 -5.90 26.36 13.07
CA GLN A 337 -7.26 26.68 12.58
C GLN A 337 -7.38 26.47 11.06
N ALA A 338 -6.36 26.89 10.29
CA ALA A 338 -6.31 26.68 8.86
C ALA A 338 -6.19 25.18 8.49
N GLU A 339 -5.41 24.38 9.23
CA GLU A 339 -5.34 22.93 8.99
C GLU A 339 -6.66 22.22 9.34
N ALA A 340 -7.31 22.60 10.45
CA ALA A 340 -8.61 22.05 10.82
C ALA A 340 -9.66 22.33 9.72
N ALA A 341 -9.71 23.56 9.19
CA ALA A 341 -10.55 23.91 8.05
C ALA A 341 -10.17 23.13 6.77
N SER A 342 -8.88 22.91 6.52
CA SER A 342 -8.34 22.12 5.40
C SER A 342 -8.75 20.63 5.49
N LEU A 343 -8.70 20.05 6.68
CA LEU A 343 -9.15 18.67 6.97
C LEU A 343 -10.68 18.53 6.88
N ALA A 344 -11.43 19.55 7.29
CA ALA A 344 -12.89 19.64 7.11
C ALA A 344 -13.31 19.96 5.65
N ASN A 345 -12.37 20.00 4.70
CA ASN A 345 -12.58 20.36 3.28
C ASN A 345 -13.15 21.77 3.05
N GLN A 346 -12.96 22.69 4.00
CA GLN A 346 -13.40 24.10 3.95
C GLN A 346 -12.27 24.98 3.39
N LEU A 347 -11.88 24.73 2.13
CA LEU A 347 -10.66 25.29 1.53
C LEU A 347 -10.60 26.83 1.52
N GLU A 348 -11.73 27.51 1.30
CA GLU A 348 -11.78 28.98 1.31
C GLU A 348 -11.71 29.56 2.74
N LEU A 349 -12.24 28.87 3.75
CA LEU A 349 -12.05 29.27 5.15
C LEU A 349 -10.58 29.13 5.55
N ALA A 350 -9.95 27.99 5.20
CA ALA A 350 -8.53 27.77 5.42
C ALA A 350 -7.66 28.85 4.76
N ARG A 351 -7.98 29.24 3.52
CA ARG A 351 -7.32 30.33 2.80
C ARG A 351 -7.46 31.67 3.53
N ASN A 352 -8.68 32.03 3.94
CA ASN A 352 -8.93 33.29 4.63
C ASN A 352 -8.21 33.38 5.98
N ILE A 353 -8.10 32.27 6.71
CA ILE A 353 -7.32 32.20 7.95
C ILE A 353 -5.82 32.40 7.66
N LEU A 354 -5.27 31.75 6.64
CA LEU A 354 -3.85 31.89 6.27
C LEU A 354 -3.50 33.30 5.80
N LEU A 355 -4.37 33.94 4.99
CA LEU A 355 -4.18 35.32 4.53
C LEU A 355 -4.32 36.37 5.65
N ALA A 356 -4.90 36.01 6.79
CA ALA A 356 -4.99 36.87 7.97
C ALA A 356 -3.78 36.75 8.92
N ILE A 357 -2.82 35.87 8.63
CA ILE A 357 -1.57 35.76 9.39
C ILE A 357 -0.62 36.89 8.97
N PRO A 358 -0.06 37.68 9.90
CA PRO A 358 0.90 38.73 9.56
C PRO A 358 2.18 38.18 8.90
N ASP A 359 2.67 38.87 7.86
CA ASP A 359 3.92 38.55 7.16
C ASP A 359 5.13 38.58 8.11
N THR A 360 5.41 37.43 8.72
CA THR A 360 6.45 37.24 9.73
C THR A 360 7.52 36.31 9.15
N PRO A 361 8.79 36.72 9.00
CA PRO A 361 9.80 35.95 8.26
C PRO A 361 9.96 34.49 8.71
N GLU A 362 9.76 34.19 10.00
CA GLU A 362 9.79 32.83 10.57
C GLU A 362 8.69 31.91 10.01
N PHE A 363 7.46 32.41 9.83
CA PHE A 363 6.29 31.62 9.45
C PHE A 363 5.89 31.78 7.97
N LEU A 364 6.44 32.78 7.29
CA LEU A 364 6.17 33.09 5.89
C LEU A 364 6.38 31.90 4.92
N PRO A 365 7.42 31.03 5.09
CA PRO A 365 7.57 29.84 4.26
C PRO A 365 6.41 28.84 4.43
N GLU A 366 5.95 28.64 5.67
CA GLU A 366 4.87 27.72 6.01
C GLU A 366 3.52 28.21 5.46
N VAL A 367 3.20 29.49 5.66
CA VAL A 367 1.96 30.11 5.16
C VAL A 367 1.88 30.01 3.63
N ARG A 368 2.97 30.34 2.93
CA ARG A 368 3.04 30.25 1.45
C ARG A 368 2.88 28.81 0.96
N LEU A 369 3.52 27.83 1.63
CA LEU A 369 3.37 26.42 1.28
C LEU A 369 1.91 25.96 1.45
N ARG A 370 1.29 26.24 2.60
CA ARG A 370 -0.11 25.85 2.87
C ARG A 370 -1.08 26.49 1.88
N LEU A 371 -0.88 27.76 1.49
CA LEU A 371 -1.66 28.40 0.44
C LEU A 371 -1.50 27.69 -0.92
N ALA A 372 -0.27 27.32 -1.31
CA ALA A 372 -0.02 26.58 -2.54
C ALA A 372 -0.65 25.17 -2.53
N GLU A 373 -0.68 24.50 -1.38
CA GLU A 373 -1.38 23.23 -1.21
C GLU A 373 -2.90 23.37 -1.38
N LEU A 374 -3.51 24.42 -0.79
CA LEU A 374 -4.94 24.72 -0.97
C LEU A 374 -5.24 25.01 -2.45
N ASP A 375 -4.38 25.76 -3.13
CA ASP A 375 -4.48 25.98 -4.57
C ASP A 375 -4.40 24.66 -5.35
N PHE A 376 -3.42 23.80 -5.08
CA PHE A 376 -3.33 22.49 -5.73
C PHE A 376 -4.57 21.61 -5.50
N ARG A 377 -5.12 21.60 -4.28
CA ARG A 377 -6.37 20.87 -3.94
C ARG A 377 -7.59 21.43 -4.68
N ALA A 378 -7.67 22.76 -4.84
CA ALA A 378 -8.74 23.45 -5.56
C ALA A 378 -8.62 23.38 -7.10
N GLY A 379 -7.65 22.64 -7.66
CA GLY A 379 -7.36 22.64 -9.11
C GLY A 379 -6.65 23.91 -9.61
N GLN A 380 -6.23 24.76 -8.68
CA GLN A 380 -5.50 26.04 -8.75
C GLN A 380 -4.14 26.03 -9.46
N TYR A 381 -3.88 25.12 -10.40
CA TYR A 381 -2.52 24.63 -10.69
C TYR A 381 -1.52 25.71 -11.10
N ASP A 382 -1.95 26.78 -11.76
CA ASP A 382 -1.06 27.87 -12.17
C ASP A 382 -0.73 28.80 -10.99
N ARG A 383 -1.71 29.14 -10.13
CA ARG A 383 -1.46 29.85 -8.85
C ARG A 383 -0.55 29.03 -7.93
N ALA A 384 -0.77 27.72 -7.84
CA ALA A 384 0.10 26.82 -7.09
C ALA A 384 1.52 26.82 -7.68
N THR A 385 1.68 26.78 -9.01
CA THR A 385 2.99 26.83 -9.68
C THR A 385 3.73 28.13 -9.35
N GLU A 386 3.04 29.28 -9.37
CA GLU A 386 3.60 30.60 -9.05
C GLU A 386 4.01 30.72 -7.58
N ALA A 387 3.13 30.33 -6.65
CA ALA A 387 3.41 30.37 -5.21
C ALA A 387 4.60 29.49 -4.81
N ILE A 388 4.70 28.28 -5.38
CA ILE A 388 5.84 27.37 -5.18
C ILE A 388 7.11 27.94 -5.81
N GLY A 389 7.01 28.57 -6.98
CA GLY A 389 8.13 29.24 -7.65
C GLY A 389 8.75 30.29 -6.73
N THR A 390 7.93 31.23 -6.24
CA THR A 390 8.33 32.29 -5.30
C THR A 390 8.95 31.73 -4.02
N LEU A 391 8.35 30.68 -3.43
CA LEU A 391 8.86 30.05 -2.21
C LEU A 391 10.23 29.39 -2.40
N LEU A 392 10.48 28.75 -3.55
CA LEU A 392 11.75 28.06 -3.82
C LEU A 392 12.89 28.99 -4.22
N THR A 393 12.58 30.22 -4.65
CA THR A 393 13.56 31.28 -4.94
C THR A 393 13.83 32.23 -3.77
N ASP A 394 13.06 32.13 -2.68
CA ASP A 394 13.23 33.01 -1.53
C ASP A 394 14.54 32.69 -0.77
N PRO A 395 15.48 33.65 -0.63
CA PRO A 395 16.76 33.40 0.05
C PRO A 395 16.62 33.21 1.56
N ALA A 396 15.46 33.49 2.16
CA ALA A 396 15.19 33.18 3.57
C ALA A 396 14.89 31.69 3.81
N VAL A 397 14.58 30.92 2.77
CA VAL A 397 14.27 29.48 2.86
C VAL A 397 15.55 28.66 2.67
N ALA A 398 16.03 28.05 3.75
CA ALA A 398 17.27 27.29 3.74
C ALA A 398 17.19 26.04 2.81
N PRO A 399 18.31 25.56 2.24
CA PRO A 399 18.32 24.39 1.36
C PRO A 399 17.80 23.08 2.00
N ASP A 400 17.98 22.97 3.31
CA ASP A 400 17.59 21.87 4.20
C ASP A 400 16.22 22.09 4.90
N ASP A 401 15.52 23.19 4.59
CA ASP A 401 14.21 23.51 5.17
C ASP A 401 13.12 22.50 4.72
N ILE A 402 12.36 21.95 5.68
CA ILE A 402 11.28 21.00 5.44
C ILE A 402 10.20 21.58 4.49
N HIS A 403 9.91 22.88 4.57
CA HIS A 403 8.98 23.56 3.67
C HIS A 403 9.49 23.59 2.23
N ARG A 404 10.81 23.73 2.04
CA ARG A 404 11.46 23.62 0.73
C ARG A 404 11.29 22.21 0.16
N GLY A 405 11.52 21.19 0.99
CA GLY A 405 11.31 19.79 0.63
C GLY A 405 9.86 19.51 0.19
N ARG A 406 8.87 19.93 0.99
CA ARG A 406 7.44 19.81 0.67
C ARG A 406 7.05 20.58 -0.60
N ALA A 407 7.57 21.79 -0.79
CA ALA A 407 7.34 22.60 -1.98
C ALA A 407 7.89 21.92 -3.26
N LEU A 408 9.06 21.29 -3.18
CA LEU A 408 9.62 20.47 -4.27
C LEU A 408 8.74 19.25 -4.58
N VAL A 409 8.22 18.53 -3.57
CA VAL A 409 7.22 17.46 -3.79
C VAL A 409 5.98 18.00 -4.51
N LEU A 410 5.46 19.17 -4.11
CA LEU A 410 4.28 19.76 -4.73
C LEU A 410 4.55 20.19 -6.19
N ARG A 411 5.74 20.71 -6.49
CA ARG A 411 6.17 21.02 -7.87
C ARG A 411 6.33 19.76 -8.72
N GLY A 412 6.95 18.71 -8.18
CA GLY A 412 7.06 17.42 -8.84
C GLY A 412 5.69 16.80 -9.16
N ASN A 413 4.72 16.92 -8.25
CA ASN A 413 3.34 16.51 -8.49
C ASN A 413 2.65 17.30 -9.62
N LEU A 414 2.92 18.61 -9.75
CA LEU A 414 2.44 19.44 -10.86
C LEU A 414 3.08 19.03 -12.20
N SER A 415 4.40 18.79 -12.22
CA SER A 415 5.12 18.28 -13.40
C SER A 415 4.59 16.90 -13.83
N PHE A 416 4.38 15.98 -12.88
CA PHE A 416 3.79 14.66 -13.13
C PHE A 416 2.37 14.75 -13.72
N ARG A 417 1.51 15.65 -13.22
CA ARG A 417 0.16 15.90 -13.79
C ARG A 417 0.22 16.44 -15.23
N ARG A 418 1.29 17.15 -15.59
CA ARG A 418 1.56 17.66 -16.95
C ARG A 418 2.30 16.64 -17.84
N SER A 419 2.48 15.40 -17.38
CA SER A 419 3.24 14.31 -18.02
C SER A 419 4.74 14.62 -18.24
N ASP A 420 5.29 15.63 -17.56
CA ASP A 420 6.72 15.92 -17.55
C ASP A 420 7.39 15.11 -16.44
N PHE A 421 7.51 13.80 -16.69
CA PHE A 421 8.03 12.84 -15.71
C PHE A 421 9.51 13.05 -15.41
N ALA A 422 10.30 13.52 -16.39
CA ALA A 422 11.71 13.83 -16.22
C ALA A 422 11.91 14.98 -15.21
N ARG A 423 11.19 16.09 -15.39
CA ARG A 423 11.22 17.19 -14.42
C ARG A 423 10.63 16.80 -13.08
N ALA A 424 9.60 15.96 -13.06
CA ALA A 424 9.03 15.45 -11.82
C ALA A 424 10.08 14.65 -11.01
N VAL A 425 10.84 13.76 -11.64
CA VAL A 425 11.94 13.03 -10.97
C VAL A 425 13.00 13.98 -10.44
N THR A 426 13.44 14.98 -11.22
CA THR A 426 14.41 15.99 -10.74
C THR A 426 13.90 16.75 -9.50
N ASP A 427 12.64 17.17 -9.50
CA ASP A 427 12.02 17.83 -8.35
C ASP A 427 11.91 16.89 -7.14
N PHE A 428 11.57 15.62 -7.34
CA PHE A 428 11.52 14.62 -6.26
C PHE A 428 12.90 14.19 -5.75
N ASP A 429 13.94 14.15 -6.60
CA ASP A 429 15.32 13.88 -6.17
C ASP A 429 15.82 14.99 -5.24
N ALA A 430 15.58 16.25 -5.59
CA ALA A 430 15.87 17.39 -4.73
C ALA A 430 15.03 17.36 -3.43
N ALA A 431 13.74 17.02 -3.51
CA ALA A 431 12.88 16.88 -2.34
C ALA A 431 13.38 15.79 -1.38
N VAL A 432 13.74 14.61 -1.90
CA VAL A 432 14.29 13.51 -1.11
C VAL A 432 15.60 13.93 -0.45
N ALA A 433 16.51 14.62 -1.15
CA ALA A 433 17.75 15.09 -0.53
C ALA A 433 17.51 16.06 0.65
N THR A 434 16.60 17.03 0.51
CA THR A 434 16.21 17.93 1.61
C THR A 434 15.52 17.18 2.76
N LEU A 435 14.58 16.28 2.46
CA LEU A 435 13.75 15.59 3.46
C LEU A 435 14.45 14.40 4.14
N ASP A 436 15.57 13.92 3.61
CA ASP A 436 16.43 12.90 4.22
C ASP A 436 17.44 13.54 5.20
N ALA A 437 17.82 14.79 4.95
CA ALA A 437 18.58 15.61 5.90
C ALA A 437 17.69 16.14 7.04
N GLY A 438 16.43 16.48 6.74
CA GLY A 438 15.43 16.89 7.73
C GLY A 438 14.84 15.73 8.53
N VAL A 439 14.42 15.97 9.77
CA VAL A 439 13.79 14.96 10.65
C VAL A 439 12.30 14.76 10.28
N ALA A 440 12.04 14.39 9.02
CA ALA A 440 10.69 14.35 8.43
C ALA A 440 10.39 13.01 7.70
N PRO A 441 10.39 11.86 8.43
CA PRO A 441 10.30 10.52 7.81
C PRO A 441 9.00 10.28 7.03
N LEU A 442 7.90 10.94 7.39
CA LEU A 442 6.63 10.85 6.67
C LEU A 442 6.64 11.66 5.36
N ASP A 443 7.20 12.87 5.36
CA ASP A 443 7.34 13.65 4.13
C ASP A 443 8.29 12.96 3.15
N LEU A 444 9.40 12.40 3.66
CA LEU A 444 10.32 11.56 2.89
C LEU A 444 9.62 10.33 2.29
N CYS A 445 8.76 9.64 3.06
CA CYS A 445 7.96 8.51 2.58
C CYS A 445 7.03 8.92 1.42
N ASP A 446 6.38 10.09 1.49
CA ASP A 446 5.54 10.58 0.39
C ASP A 446 6.39 10.94 -0.84
N ALA A 447 7.52 11.64 -0.65
CA ALA A 447 8.44 12.01 -1.72
C ALA A 447 8.97 10.78 -2.47
N LEU A 448 9.42 9.75 -1.76
CA LEU A 448 9.86 8.47 -2.32
C LEU A 448 8.74 7.77 -3.10
N THR A 449 7.53 7.71 -2.54
CA THR A 449 6.37 7.09 -3.21
C THR A 449 6.02 7.81 -4.53
N ARG A 450 6.10 9.15 -4.55
CA ARG A 450 5.89 9.95 -5.77
C ARG A 450 7.03 9.79 -6.78
N ARG A 451 8.28 9.73 -6.32
CA ARG A 451 9.45 9.49 -7.17
C ARG A 451 9.38 8.11 -7.83
N GLY A 452 9.01 7.07 -7.07
CA GLY A 452 8.81 5.72 -7.60
C GLY A 452 7.79 5.68 -8.74
N LEU A 453 6.65 6.36 -8.59
CA LEU A 453 5.64 6.48 -9.66
C LEU A 453 6.20 7.20 -10.91
N ALA A 454 6.98 8.27 -10.73
CA ALA A 454 7.59 9.01 -11.83
C ALA A 454 8.69 8.21 -12.54
N ARG A 455 9.49 7.44 -11.79
CA ARG A 455 10.51 6.53 -12.32
C ARG A 455 9.92 5.36 -13.10
N VAL A 456 8.80 4.78 -12.66
CA VAL A 456 8.02 3.81 -13.46
C VAL A 456 7.63 4.40 -14.82
N ALA A 457 7.16 5.65 -14.86
CA ALA A 457 6.78 6.31 -16.11
C ALA A 457 7.97 6.61 -17.04
N LEU A 458 9.19 6.69 -16.50
CA LEU A 458 10.46 6.79 -17.25
C LEU A 458 11.13 5.43 -17.53
N ASN A 459 10.45 4.32 -17.21
CA ASN A 459 10.97 2.95 -17.30
C ASN A 459 12.20 2.65 -16.39
N ASP A 460 12.50 3.50 -15.41
CA ASP A 460 13.48 3.24 -14.34
C ASP A 460 12.87 2.32 -13.27
N SER A 461 12.80 1.03 -13.63
CA SER A 461 12.21 -0.02 -12.81
C SER A 461 12.97 -0.32 -11.52
N ASP A 462 14.29 -0.07 -11.49
CA ASP A 462 15.13 -0.45 -10.35
C ASP A 462 15.28 0.72 -9.36
N GLY A 463 15.35 1.97 -9.84
CA GLY A 463 15.19 3.16 -9.00
C GLY A 463 13.80 3.23 -8.36
N ALA A 464 12.74 2.90 -9.10
CA ALA A 464 11.38 2.79 -8.54
C ALA A 464 11.26 1.67 -7.49
N LEU A 465 11.89 0.51 -7.71
CA LEU A 465 11.90 -0.60 -6.75
C LEU A 465 12.57 -0.21 -5.43
N SER A 466 13.69 0.51 -5.50
CA SER A 466 14.41 1.04 -4.34
C SER A 466 13.55 2.05 -3.56
N ASP A 467 12.90 2.98 -4.27
CA ASP A 467 12.06 4.02 -3.68
C ASP A 467 10.86 3.44 -2.93
N TYR A 468 10.11 2.51 -3.53
CA TYR A 468 8.99 1.86 -2.85
C TYR A 468 9.45 0.99 -1.68
N GLY A 469 10.60 0.30 -1.78
CA GLY A 469 11.17 -0.47 -0.68
C GLY A 469 11.49 0.41 0.54
N ARG A 470 12.11 1.57 0.31
CA ARG A 470 12.43 2.55 1.36
C ARG A 470 11.17 3.20 1.93
N ALA A 471 10.21 3.59 1.08
CA ALA A 471 8.94 4.16 1.51
C ALA A 471 8.13 3.17 2.37
N TYR A 472 8.11 1.88 2.01
CA TYR A 472 7.38 0.84 2.74
C TYR A 472 7.86 0.72 4.20
N LEU A 473 9.18 0.70 4.41
CA LEU A 473 9.76 0.64 5.76
C LEU A 473 9.39 1.86 6.61
N LEU A 474 9.41 3.07 6.02
CA LEU A 474 8.99 4.30 6.72
C LEU A 474 7.48 4.27 7.07
N ALA A 475 6.64 3.80 6.15
CA ALA A 475 5.21 3.66 6.37
C ALA A 475 4.89 2.63 7.48
N GLU A 476 5.50 1.44 7.45
CA GLU A 476 5.34 0.42 8.50
C GLU A 476 5.82 0.93 9.87
N GLN A 477 6.97 1.61 9.94
CA GLN A 477 7.49 2.16 11.20
C GLN A 477 6.53 3.18 11.84
N SER A 478 5.82 3.96 11.03
CA SER A 478 4.82 4.94 11.48
C SER A 478 3.47 4.33 11.86
N GLY A 479 3.13 3.15 11.35
CA GLY A 479 1.81 2.53 11.50
C GLY A 479 0.71 3.10 10.59
N ASP A 480 1.03 3.97 9.62
CA ASP A 480 0.05 4.52 8.68
C ASP A 480 -0.31 3.50 7.59
N ARG A 481 -1.35 2.69 7.87
CA ARG A 481 -1.89 1.68 6.94
C ARG A 481 -2.40 2.26 5.62
N LEU A 482 -2.81 3.53 5.56
CA LEU A 482 -3.27 4.15 4.32
C LEU A 482 -2.08 4.52 3.42
N ARG A 483 -0.95 4.95 3.98
CA ARG A 483 0.32 5.08 3.23
C ARG A 483 0.80 3.74 2.70
N VAL A 484 0.74 2.68 3.50
CA VAL A 484 1.07 1.32 3.04
C VAL A 484 0.23 0.92 1.82
N ALA A 485 -1.07 1.21 1.79
CA ALA A 485 -1.94 0.96 0.62
C ALA A 485 -1.52 1.75 -0.64
N HIS A 486 -1.01 2.98 -0.49
CA HIS A 486 -0.48 3.77 -1.60
C HIS A 486 0.82 3.15 -2.18
N ILE A 487 1.67 2.61 -1.31
CA ILE A 487 2.94 2.00 -1.71
C ILE A 487 2.71 0.61 -2.33
N GLU A 488 1.81 -0.21 -1.76
CA GLU A 488 1.38 -1.49 -2.34
C GLU A 488 0.76 -1.30 -3.73
N ALA A 489 -0.08 -0.28 -3.93
CA ALA A 489 -0.60 0.08 -5.25
C ALA A 489 0.53 0.45 -6.25
N GLY A 490 1.54 1.19 -5.81
CA GLY A 490 2.72 1.55 -6.60
C GLY A 490 3.58 0.33 -6.97
N PHE A 491 3.79 -0.60 -6.04
CA PHE A 491 4.45 -1.89 -6.30
C PHE A 491 3.69 -2.71 -7.35
N GLY A 492 2.36 -2.79 -7.25
CA GLY A 492 1.52 -3.46 -8.25
C GLY A 492 1.71 -2.88 -9.65
N GLN A 493 1.68 -1.55 -9.78
CA GLN A 493 1.92 -0.85 -11.05
C GLN A 493 3.35 -1.07 -11.59
N LEU A 494 4.37 -1.07 -10.72
CA LEU A 494 5.74 -1.41 -11.11
C LEU A 494 5.86 -2.83 -11.66
N GLN A 495 5.19 -3.83 -11.06
CA GLN A 495 5.22 -5.19 -11.61
C GLN A 495 4.49 -5.28 -12.95
N ILE A 496 3.38 -4.55 -13.15
CA ILE A 496 2.72 -4.45 -14.47
C ILE A 496 3.67 -3.84 -15.52
N ALA A 497 4.34 -2.73 -15.20
CA ALA A 497 5.30 -2.09 -16.11
C ALA A 497 6.48 -2.99 -16.47
N ARG A 498 6.86 -3.92 -15.58
CA ARG A 498 7.87 -4.98 -15.84
C ARG A 498 7.28 -6.24 -16.50
N HIS A 499 6.01 -6.21 -16.92
CA HIS A 499 5.22 -7.34 -17.45
C HIS A 499 5.13 -8.57 -16.53
N ARG A 500 5.32 -8.39 -15.22
CA ARG A 500 5.26 -9.45 -14.19
C ARG A 500 3.88 -9.53 -13.54
N LEU A 501 2.86 -9.76 -14.36
CA LEU A 501 1.45 -9.67 -13.97
C LEU A 501 1.07 -10.48 -12.72
N GLU A 502 1.49 -11.74 -12.62
CA GLU A 502 1.21 -12.59 -11.44
C GLU A 502 1.87 -12.05 -10.15
N LEU A 503 2.97 -11.31 -10.24
CA LEU A 503 3.57 -10.63 -9.07
C LEU A 503 2.86 -9.32 -8.71
N ALA A 504 2.08 -8.72 -9.63
CA ALA A 504 1.29 -7.54 -9.35
C ALA A 504 0.05 -7.87 -8.50
N LEU A 505 -0.60 -9.01 -8.75
CA LEU A 505 -1.85 -9.44 -8.11
C LEU A 505 -1.88 -9.29 -6.58
N PRO A 506 -0.93 -9.84 -5.79
CA PRO A 506 -1.00 -9.73 -4.31
C PRO A 506 -0.89 -8.28 -3.82
N HIS A 507 -0.09 -7.44 -4.48
CA HIS A 507 0.06 -6.04 -4.13
C HIS A 507 -1.20 -5.21 -4.47
N LEU A 508 -1.83 -5.48 -5.61
CA LEU A 508 -3.07 -4.81 -6.02
C LEU A 508 -4.24 -5.20 -5.11
N ASN A 509 -4.38 -6.49 -4.79
CA ASN A 509 -5.43 -6.97 -3.88
C ASN A 509 -5.27 -6.37 -2.48
N ALA A 510 -4.08 -6.44 -1.87
CA ALA A 510 -3.83 -5.87 -0.55
C ALA A 510 -4.10 -4.35 -0.51
N ALA A 511 -3.71 -3.61 -1.55
CA ALA A 511 -4.04 -2.20 -1.67
C ALA A 511 -5.56 -1.96 -1.77
N ILE A 512 -6.28 -2.74 -2.59
CA ILE A 512 -7.74 -2.66 -2.72
C ILE A 512 -8.43 -2.94 -1.38
N ASP A 513 -8.09 -4.03 -0.71
CA ASP A 513 -8.69 -4.43 0.58
C ASP A 513 -8.52 -3.32 1.64
N ARG A 514 -7.32 -2.71 1.71
CA ARG A 514 -7.07 -1.55 2.56
C ARG A 514 -7.93 -0.34 2.15
N TYR A 515 -7.96 0.03 0.87
CA TYR A 515 -8.78 1.17 0.42
C TYR A 515 -10.27 0.94 0.65
N GLU A 516 -10.77 -0.30 0.58
CA GLU A 516 -12.14 -0.66 0.93
C GLU A 516 -12.41 -0.45 2.43
N ALA A 517 -11.49 -0.90 3.30
CA ALA A 517 -11.58 -0.65 4.75
C ALA A 517 -11.56 0.85 5.10
N PHE A 518 -10.80 1.67 4.36
CA PHE A 518 -10.80 3.13 4.47
C PHE A 518 -11.94 3.81 3.68
N GLY A 519 -12.80 3.08 2.95
CA GLY A 519 -13.89 3.62 2.14
C GLY A 519 -13.48 4.54 0.98
N VAL A 520 -12.23 4.44 0.48
CA VAL A 520 -11.69 5.31 -0.57
C VAL A 520 -12.14 4.83 -1.96
N VAL A 521 -13.43 5.00 -2.25
CA VAL A 521 -14.12 4.41 -3.42
C VAL A 521 -13.39 4.66 -4.75
N GLU A 522 -12.90 5.87 -5.02
CA GLU A 522 -12.19 6.17 -6.27
C GLU A 522 -10.90 5.37 -6.45
N ARG A 523 -10.15 5.12 -5.37
CA ARG A 523 -8.93 4.30 -5.39
C ARG A 523 -9.27 2.83 -5.62
N VAL A 524 -10.30 2.33 -4.95
CA VAL A 524 -10.82 0.98 -5.15
C VAL A 524 -11.21 0.77 -6.62
N VAL A 525 -12.04 1.65 -7.18
CA VAL A 525 -12.51 1.57 -8.58
C VAL A 525 -11.34 1.68 -9.57
N THR A 526 -10.36 2.55 -9.31
CA THR A 526 -9.16 2.69 -10.15
C THR A 526 -8.34 1.40 -10.17
N LEU A 527 -7.96 0.87 -9.00
CA LEU A 527 -7.11 -0.33 -8.91
C LEU A 527 -7.85 -1.60 -9.33
N ARG A 528 -9.14 -1.71 -9.02
CA ARG A 528 -9.96 -2.83 -9.47
C ARG A 528 -10.12 -2.83 -11.00
N SER A 529 -10.20 -1.67 -11.64
CA SER A 529 -10.17 -1.55 -13.10
C SER A 529 -8.83 -2.00 -13.70
N VAL A 530 -7.70 -1.69 -13.05
CA VAL A 530 -6.37 -2.22 -13.44
C VAL A 530 -6.32 -3.74 -13.24
N LEU A 531 -6.82 -4.25 -12.12
CA LEU A 531 -6.84 -5.69 -11.81
C LEU A 531 -7.70 -6.49 -12.83
N ILE A 532 -8.79 -5.90 -13.32
CA ILE A 532 -9.60 -6.44 -14.42
C ILE A 532 -8.78 -6.58 -15.71
N ASP A 533 -7.97 -5.58 -16.09
CA ASP A 533 -7.07 -5.70 -17.25
C ASP A 533 -6.02 -6.79 -17.02
N VAL A 534 -5.37 -6.81 -15.84
CA VAL A 534 -4.34 -7.81 -15.51
C VAL A 534 -4.85 -9.25 -15.63
N TYR A 535 -6.04 -9.55 -15.10
CA TYR A 535 -6.63 -10.89 -15.24
C TYR A 535 -7.07 -11.19 -16.69
N ALA A 536 -7.52 -10.20 -17.45
CA ALA A 536 -7.86 -10.38 -18.87
C ALA A 536 -6.61 -10.65 -19.73
N ASP A 537 -5.50 -9.96 -19.47
CA ASP A 537 -4.22 -10.16 -20.16
C ASP A 537 -3.59 -11.53 -19.82
N LEU A 538 -3.87 -12.03 -18.61
CA LEU A 538 -3.57 -13.41 -18.16
C LEU A 538 -4.57 -14.47 -18.68
N LEU A 539 -5.61 -14.06 -19.42
CA LEU A 539 -6.70 -14.92 -19.92
C LEU A 539 -7.55 -15.63 -18.83
N ARG A 540 -7.52 -15.11 -17.60
CA ARG A 540 -8.20 -15.67 -16.41
C ARG A 540 -9.64 -15.15 -16.27
N TRP A 541 -10.47 -15.38 -17.29
CA TRP A 541 -11.84 -14.84 -17.38
C TRP A 541 -12.76 -15.20 -16.20
N SER A 542 -12.53 -16.37 -15.58
CA SER A 542 -13.22 -16.85 -14.38
C SER A 542 -13.01 -15.93 -13.16
N ASP A 543 -11.80 -15.37 -12.99
CA ASP A 543 -11.48 -14.40 -11.92
C ASP A 543 -12.00 -12.99 -12.24
N VAL A 544 -12.06 -12.62 -13.53
CA VAL A 544 -12.52 -11.29 -13.96
C VAL A 544 -14.01 -11.06 -13.68
N LEU A 545 -14.86 -12.06 -13.93
CA LEU A 545 -16.32 -11.88 -13.91
C LEU A 545 -16.88 -11.46 -12.52
N PRO A 546 -16.51 -12.10 -11.39
CA PRO A 546 -16.97 -11.66 -10.07
C PRO A 546 -16.48 -10.24 -9.72
N LEU A 547 -15.24 -9.91 -10.10
CA LEU A 547 -14.62 -8.61 -9.86
C LEU A 547 -15.33 -7.49 -10.64
N MET A 548 -15.66 -7.76 -11.90
CA MET A 548 -16.43 -6.88 -12.77
C MET A 548 -17.83 -6.61 -12.21
N GLU A 549 -18.53 -7.64 -11.74
CA GLU A 549 -19.89 -7.47 -11.23
C GLU A 549 -19.93 -6.69 -9.92
N ARG A 550 -18.99 -6.93 -8.99
CA ARG A 550 -18.81 -6.08 -7.79
C ARG A 550 -18.55 -4.62 -8.15
N GLN A 551 -17.75 -4.34 -9.18
CA GLN A 551 -17.51 -2.97 -9.64
C GLN A 551 -18.78 -2.34 -10.23
N TRP A 552 -19.53 -3.10 -11.03
CA TRP A 552 -20.74 -2.63 -11.69
C TRP A 552 -21.87 -2.28 -10.71
N GLN A 553 -22.00 -3.04 -9.62
CA GLN A 553 -22.94 -2.73 -8.54
C GLN A 553 -22.62 -1.41 -7.84
N SER A 554 -21.33 -1.04 -7.74
CA SER A 554 -20.90 0.24 -7.17
C SER A 554 -20.90 1.44 -8.14
N ARG A 555 -21.21 1.25 -9.43
CA ARG A 555 -20.97 2.26 -10.49
C ARG A 555 -21.68 3.60 -10.28
N GLU A 556 -22.84 3.60 -9.61
CA GLU A 556 -23.63 4.80 -9.34
C GLU A 556 -23.03 5.69 -8.24
N ARG A 557 -22.06 5.17 -7.46
CA ARG A 557 -21.32 5.92 -6.45
C ARG A 557 -20.06 6.62 -7.01
N ILE A 558 -19.79 6.50 -8.32
CA ILE A 558 -18.62 7.11 -8.96
C ILE A 558 -18.98 8.55 -9.36
N GLY A 559 -18.39 9.52 -8.67
CA GLY A 559 -18.64 10.94 -8.93
C GLY A 559 -17.99 11.46 -10.22
N ASP A 560 -16.80 10.98 -10.58
CA ASP A 560 -16.10 11.37 -11.81
C ASP A 560 -16.69 10.68 -13.07
N PRO A 561 -17.24 11.43 -14.04
CA PRO A 561 -17.73 10.88 -15.30
C PRO A 561 -16.64 10.18 -16.13
N GLY A 562 -15.39 10.63 -16.04
CA GLY A 562 -14.25 10.03 -16.76
C GLY A 562 -13.93 8.63 -16.24
N LEU A 563 -13.75 8.50 -14.91
CA LEU A 563 -13.61 7.20 -14.25
C LEU A 563 -14.82 6.30 -14.46
N SER A 564 -16.04 6.85 -14.47
CA SER A 564 -17.26 6.09 -14.78
C SER A 564 -17.21 5.51 -16.20
N LEU A 565 -16.80 6.27 -17.22
CA LEU A 565 -16.64 5.77 -18.59
C LEU A 565 -15.57 4.67 -18.68
N VAL A 566 -14.49 4.72 -17.89
CA VAL A 566 -13.50 3.63 -17.80
C VAL A 566 -14.16 2.34 -17.32
N VAL A 567 -15.02 2.39 -16.28
CA VAL A 567 -15.74 1.21 -15.78
C VAL A 567 -16.66 0.61 -16.86
N PHE A 568 -17.36 1.45 -17.64
CA PHE A 568 -18.17 1.01 -18.78
C PHE A 568 -17.32 0.32 -19.87
N ASN A 569 -16.19 0.92 -20.26
CA ASN A 569 -15.27 0.32 -21.24
C ASN A 569 -14.74 -1.04 -20.77
N ARG A 570 -14.33 -1.16 -19.50
CA ARG A 570 -13.87 -2.43 -18.94
C ARG A 570 -14.99 -3.47 -18.93
N ARG A 571 -16.23 -3.13 -18.55
CA ARG A 571 -17.36 -4.07 -18.62
C ARG A 571 -17.63 -4.53 -20.05
N ALA A 572 -17.67 -3.61 -21.02
CA ALA A 572 -17.87 -3.95 -22.42
C ALA A 572 -16.76 -4.90 -22.93
N ARG A 573 -15.48 -4.59 -22.66
CA ARG A 573 -14.33 -5.44 -23.06
C ARG A 573 -14.39 -6.84 -22.43
N VAL A 574 -14.77 -6.96 -21.16
CA VAL A 574 -14.93 -8.27 -20.49
C VAL A 574 -16.09 -9.07 -21.10
N LEU A 575 -17.26 -8.45 -21.28
CA LEU A 575 -18.42 -9.09 -21.92
C LEU A 575 -18.08 -9.58 -23.34
N MET A 576 -17.36 -8.76 -24.10
CA MET A 576 -16.83 -9.13 -25.42
C MET A 576 -15.80 -10.28 -25.37
N GLY A 577 -14.89 -10.29 -24.38
CA GLY A 577 -13.92 -11.36 -24.16
C GLY A 577 -14.56 -12.73 -23.88
N VAL A 578 -15.68 -12.74 -23.15
CA VAL A 578 -16.47 -13.95 -22.88
C VAL A 578 -17.58 -14.23 -23.91
N GLY A 579 -17.65 -13.46 -25.00
CA GLY A 579 -18.59 -13.67 -26.09
C GLY A 579 -20.04 -13.25 -25.82
N ARG A 580 -20.31 -12.38 -24.83
CA ARG A 580 -21.63 -11.81 -24.53
C ARG A 580 -21.82 -10.48 -25.26
N TYR A 581 -22.05 -10.56 -26.56
CA TYR A 581 -22.05 -9.40 -27.46
C TYR A 581 -23.30 -8.51 -27.33
N ARG A 582 -24.48 -9.07 -27.03
CA ARG A 582 -25.70 -8.29 -26.76
C ARG A 582 -25.54 -7.42 -25.53
N ASP A 583 -25.12 -8.03 -24.43
CA ASP A 583 -24.90 -7.33 -23.16
C ASP A 583 -23.80 -6.26 -23.30
N ALA A 584 -22.75 -6.55 -24.08
CA ALA A 584 -21.74 -5.54 -24.42
C ALA A 584 -22.33 -4.39 -25.23
N ALA A 585 -23.20 -4.67 -26.22
CA ALA A 585 -23.87 -3.64 -27.01
C ALA A 585 -24.81 -2.75 -26.17
N GLU A 586 -25.50 -3.31 -25.17
CA GLU A 586 -26.30 -2.54 -24.21
C GLU A 586 -25.44 -1.57 -23.39
N VAL A 587 -24.31 -2.04 -22.85
CA VAL A 587 -23.34 -1.22 -22.11
C VAL A 587 -22.74 -0.12 -22.99
N VAL A 588 -22.36 -0.43 -24.23
CA VAL A 588 -21.83 0.55 -25.20
C VAL A 588 -22.90 1.60 -25.55
N ALA A 589 -24.16 1.19 -25.75
CA ALA A 589 -25.26 2.10 -26.05
C ALA A 589 -25.63 2.99 -24.86
N GLU A 590 -25.56 2.48 -23.62
CA GLU A 590 -25.73 3.29 -22.41
C GLU A 590 -24.60 4.31 -22.26
N ALA A 591 -23.34 3.88 -22.46
CA ALA A 591 -22.19 4.78 -22.42
C ALA A 591 -22.30 5.91 -23.46
N GLN A 592 -22.71 5.59 -24.69
CA GLN A 592 -22.90 6.58 -25.75
C GLN A 592 -23.96 7.63 -25.39
N ARG A 593 -25.05 7.24 -24.71
CA ARG A 593 -26.06 8.19 -24.23
C ARG A 593 -25.53 9.05 -23.07
N ARG A 594 -24.88 8.43 -22.10
CA ARG A 594 -24.47 9.05 -20.83
C ARG A 594 -23.24 9.97 -20.95
N PHE A 595 -22.34 9.71 -21.90
CA PHE A 595 -21.01 10.34 -21.94
C PHE A 595 -20.69 11.06 -23.27
N HIS A 596 -21.71 11.45 -24.03
CA HIS A 596 -21.53 12.10 -25.35
C HIS A 596 -20.80 13.45 -25.29
N ASP A 597 -20.96 14.22 -24.22
CA ASP A 597 -20.36 15.56 -24.05
C ASP A 597 -18.99 15.56 -23.33
N LEU A 598 -18.34 14.41 -23.14
CA LEU A 598 -17.04 14.36 -22.45
C LEU A 598 -15.91 14.96 -23.31
N ARG A 599 -14.85 15.44 -22.63
CA ARG A 599 -13.65 15.96 -23.30
C ARG A 599 -13.00 14.86 -24.17
N PRO A 600 -12.40 15.19 -25.34
CA PRO A 600 -11.90 14.21 -26.30
C PRO A 600 -11.01 13.10 -25.72
N GLY A 601 -10.09 13.45 -24.81
CA GLY A 601 -9.19 12.48 -24.17
C GLY A 601 -9.87 11.43 -23.28
N SER A 602 -11.12 11.65 -22.84
CA SER A 602 -11.94 10.65 -22.14
C SER A 602 -12.78 9.81 -23.11
N VAL A 603 -13.30 10.43 -24.17
CA VAL A 603 -14.14 9.80 -25.20
C VAL A 603 -13.40 8.67 -25.94
N ARG A 604 -12.06 8.64 -25.93
CA ARG A 604 -11.26 7.53 -26.47
C ARG A 604 -11.74 6.15 -26.03
N TYR A 605 -12.19 6.00 -24.77
CA TYR A 605 -12.67 4.72 -24.24
C TYR A 605 -14.04 4.31 -24.80
N LEU A 606 -14.85 5.26 -25.26
CA LEU A 606 -16.14 5.02 -25.93
C LEU A 606 -15.91 4.52 -27.36
N HIS A 607 -15.10 5.22 -28.16
CA HIS A 607 -14.74 4.78 -29.51
C HIS A 607 -14.00 3.44 -29.50
N ASP A 608 -13.11 3.23 -28.53
CA ASP A 608 -12.40 1.97 -28.32
C ASP A 608 -13.32 0.76 -28.14
N MET A 609 -14.38 0.87 -27.31
CA MET A 609 -15.34 -0.23 -27.14
C MET A 609 -16.31 -0.39 -28.32
N GLN A 610 -16.63 0.70 -29.03
CA GLN A 610 -17.41 0.65 -30.28
C GLN A 610 -16.66 -0.08 -31.40
N ALA A 611 -15.37 0.24 -31.57
CA ALA A 611 -14.48 -0.38 -32.53
C ALA A 611 -14.33 -1.89 -32.29
N GLU A 612 -14.05 -2.30 -31.05
CA GLU A 612 -13.91 -3.72 -30.70
C GLU A 612 -15.25 -4.48 -30.83
N LEU A 613 -16.38 -3.86 -30.47
CA LEU A 613 -17.71 -4.47 -30.62
C LEU A 613 -18.08 -4.69 -32.09
N ALA A 614 -17.85 -3.69 -32.95
CA ALA A 614 -18.10 -3.83 -34.39
C ALA A 614 -17.26 -4.96 -35.02
N ALA A 615 -15.99 -5.05 -34.64
CA ALA A 615 -15.08 -6.09 -35.12
C ALA A 615 -15.52 -7.48 -34.67
N ARG A 616 -15.74 -7.68 -33.36
CA ARG A 616 -16.12 -8.98 -32.78
C ARG A 616 -17.52 -9.43 -33.20
N SER A 617 -18.41 -8.50 -33.53
CA SER A 617 -19.75 -8.78 -34.08
C SER A 617 -19.76 -9.04 -35.59
N GLY A 618 -18.59 -9.10 -36.25
CA GLY A 618 -18.50 -9.42 -37.68
C GLY A 618 -19.08 -8.34 -38.62
N GLN A 619 -18.99 -7.07 -38.24
CA GLN A 619 -19.53 -5.94 -39.03
C GLN A 619 -18.39 -5.09 -39.62
N PRO A 620 -17.71 -5.55 -40.69
CA PRO A 620 -16.43 -4.97 -41.13
C PRO A 620 -16.57 -3.53 -41.62
N GLU A 621 -17.68 -3.17 -42.28
CA GLU A 621 -17.95 -1.79 -42.72
C GLU A 621 -17.98 -0.81 -41.54
N LYS A 622 -18.74 -1.14 -40.48
CA LYS A 622 -18.78 -0.34 -39.25
C LYS A 622 -17.47 -0.37 -38.48
N THR A 623 -16.73 -1.47 -38.58
CA THR A 623 -15.44 -1.64 -37.90
C THR A 623 -14.43 -0.60 -38.38
N VAL A 624 -14.28 -0.40 -39.69
CA VAL A 624 -13.33 0.61 -40.21
C VAL A 624 -13.67 2.01 -39.69
N ALA A 625 -14.93 2.43 -39.81
CA ALA A 625 -15.35 3.77 -39.35
C ALA A 625 -15.19 3.96 -37.82
N ALA A 626 -15.56 2.95 -37.02
CA ALA A 626 -15.43 3.03 -35.56
C ALA A 626 -13.94 2.99 -35.11
N VAL A 627 -13.10 2.24 -35.81
CA VAL A 627 -11.66 2.20 -35.56
C VAL A 627 -10.97 3.51 -35.97
N ASP A 628 -11.34 4.11 -37.10
CA ASP A 628 -10.79 5.40 -37.53
C ASP A 628 -11.07 6.50 -36.46
N ALA A 629 -12.32 6.59 -35.98
CA ALA A 629 -12.69 7.49 -34.88
C ALA A 629 -11.95 7.17 -33.55
N ALA A 630 -11.65 5.90 -33.28
CA ALA A 630 -10.83 5.55 -32.12
C ALA A 630 -9.37 6.03 -32.31
N LEU A 631 -8.75 5.76 -33.47
CA LEU A 631 -7.35 6.07 -33.76
C LEU A 631 -7.04 7.58 -33.70
N GLU A 632 -8.01 8.46 -33.96
CA GLU A 632 -7.88 9.92 -33.76
C GLU A 632 -7.66 10.32 -32.29
N THR A 633 -8.07 9.48 -31.33
CA THR A 633 -8.06 9.79 -29.89
C THR A 633 -6.98 9.07 -29.08
N TRP A 634 -6.23 8.15 -29.71
CA TRP A 634 -5.13 7.40 -29.09
C TRP A 634 -3.76 7.90 -29.61
N PRO A 635 -2.71 7.93 -28.78
CA PRO A 635 -1.38 8.33 -29.22
C PRO A 635 -0.81 7.33 -30.22
N ARG A 636 -0.22 7.84 -31.31
CA ARG A 636 0.45 7.05 -32.35
C ARG A 636 1.83 6.61 -31.89
N ASP A 637 1.87 5.53 -31.11
CA ASP A 637 3.09 4.96 -30.53
C ASP A 637 3.31 3.50 -31.03
N PRO A 638 4.44 3.18 -31.70
CA PRO A 638 4.76 1.82 -32.15
C PRO A 638 4.89 0.75 -31.06
N SER A 639 5.11 1.16 -29.80
CA SER A 639 5.22 0.26 -28.65
C SER A 639 3.87 -0.03 -27.98
N PHE A 640 2.84 0.77 -28.28
CA PHE A 640 1.59 0.75 -27.53
C PHE A 640 0.58 -0.26 -28.09
N ASP A 641 0.48 -1.42 -27.44
CA ASP A 641 -0.31 -2.59 -27.89
C ASP A 641 -1.77 -2.27 -28.23
N ARG A 642 -2.44 -1.34 -27.53
CA ARG A 642 -3.84 -1.04 -27.83
C ARG A 642 -4.02 -0.24 -29.13
N TYR A 643 -3.10 0.67 -29.45
CA TYR A 643 -3.10 1.37 -30.75
C TYR A 643 -2.77 0.39 -31.88
N ALA A 644 -1.77 -0.48 -31.66
CA ALA A 644 -1.43 -1.56 -32.58
C ALA A 644 -2.63 -2.53 -32.84
N TYR A 645 -3.40 -2.86 -31.80
CA TYR A 645 -4.60 -3.68 -31.90
C TYR A 645 -5.71 -3.00 -32.70
N LEU A 646 -5.96 -1.69 -32.51
CA LEU A 646 -6.89 -0.94 -33.34
C LEU A 646 -6.47 -0.97 -34.82
N VAL A 647 -5.19 -0.74 -35.14
CA VAL A 647 -4.67 -0.86 -36.52
C VAL A 647 -4.88 -2.28 -37.08
N LEU A 648 -4.65 -3.33 -36.29
CA LEU A 648 -4.90 -4.72 -36.68
C LEU A 648 -6.39 -4.98 -36.99
N LEU A 649 -7.32 -4.46 -36.17
CA LEU A 649 -8.76 -4.57 -36.44
C LEU A 649 -9.14 -3.85 -37.75
N ARG A 650 -8.58 -2.66 -38.00
CA ARG A 650 -8.76 -1.92 -39.26
C ARG A 650 -8.30 -2.71 -40.48
N GLN A 651 -7.08 -3.26 -40.41
CA GLN A 651 -6.49 -4.07 -41.47
C GLN A 651 -7.37 -5.29 -41.77
N ARG A 652 -7.74 -6.06 -40.73
CA ARG A 652 -8.60 -7.25 -40.88
C ARG A 652 -9.97 -6.90 -41.46
N ALA A 653 -10.57 -5.78 -41.06
CA ALA A 653 -11.86 -5.31 -41.59
C ALA A 653 -11.79 -4.87 -43.07
N LEU A 654 -10.68 -4.25 -43.51
CA LEU A 654 -10.45 -3.93 -44.92
C LEU A 654 -10.18 -5.18 -45.77
N ILE A 655 -9.46 -6.17 -45.23
CA ILE A 655 -9.23 -7.47 -45.88
C ILE A 655 -10.56 -8.21 -46.05
N ALA A 656 -11.43 -8.23 -45.02
CA ALA A 656 -12.74 -8.87 -45.06
C ALA A 656 -13.74 -8.21 -46.02
N GLN A 657 -13.51 -6.95 -46.40
CA GLN A 657 -14.26 -6.24 -47.45
C GLN A 657 -13.64 -6.37 -48.85
N GLU A 658 -12.52 -7.10 -48.99
CA GLU A 658 -11.72 -7.17 -50.23
C GLU A 658 -11.18 -5.80 -50.70
N ARG A 659 -11.13 -4.80 -49.80
CA ARG A 659 -10.74 -3.41 -50.08
C ARG A 659 -9.29 -3.07 -49.74
N ALA A 660 -8.58 -3.93 -49.02
CA ALA A 660 -7.22 -3.66 -48.54
C ALA A 660 -6.20 -3.51 -49.69
N THR A 661 -5.67 -2.29 -49.86
CA THR A 661 -4.56 -1.98 -50.77
C THR A 661 -3.31 -1.53 -49.98
N PRO A 662 -2.10 -1.57 -50.57
CA PRO A 662 -0.88 -1.09 -49.90
C PRO A 662 -1.01 0.33 -49.34
N GLU A 663 -1.62 1.25 -50.11
CA GLU A 663 -1.82 2.65 -49.74
C GLU A 663 -2.72 2.83 -48.52
N GLN A 664 -3.61 1.86 -48.23
CA GLN A 664 -4.51 1.89 -47.08
C GLN A 664 -3.95 1.21 -45.83
N ILE A 665 -2.96 0.33 -45.98
CA ILE A 665 -2.42 -0.51 -44.90
C ILE A 665 -1.03 -0.03 -44.47
N GLU A 666 -0.10 0.11 -45.40
CA GLU A 666 1.32 0.32 -45.11
C GLU A 666 1.61 1.63 -44.36
N PRO A 667 0.93 2.77 -44.60
CA PRO A 667 1.10 3.99 -43.81
C PRO A 667 0.76 3.87 -42.32
N TRP A 668 0.07 2.82 -41.90
CA TRP A 668 -0.27 2.53 -40.49
C TRP A 668 0.71 1.58 -39.80
N LEU A 669 1.52 0.85 -40.57
CA LEU A 669 2.51 -0.07 -40.02
C LEU A 669 3.80 0.71 -39.68
N PRO A 670 4.35 0.61 -38.46
CA PRO A 670 5.58 1.31 -38.11
C PRO A 670 6.77 0.73 -38.90
N PRO A 671 7.88 1.46 -39.05
CA PRO A 671 9.12 0.88 -39.56
C PRO A 671 9.62 -0.26 -38.66
N ASP A 672 10.59 -1.02 -39.15
CA ASP A 672 11.26 -2.04 -38.34
C ASP A 672 12.22 -1.38 -37.34
N GLY A 673 12.15 -1.80 -36.07
CA GLY A 673 12.98 -1.27 -35.00
C GLY A 673 12.80 -2.03 -33.69
N GLY A 674 13.56 -1.64 -32.67
CA GLY A 674 13.37 -2.11 -31.29
C GLY A 674 12.11 -1.51 -30.67
N GLY A 675 11.52 -2.22 -29.70
CA GLY A 675 10.35 -1.73 -28.95
C GLY A 675 8.99 -1.83 -29.66
N VAL A 676 8.94 -2.25 -30.93
CA VAL A 676 7.66 -2.45 -31.65
C VAL A 676 6.80 -3.52 -30.95
N SER A 677 5.51 -3.22 -30.82
CA SER A 677 4.48 -4.13 -30.29
C SER A 677 4.43 -5.46 -31.05
N ALA A 678 4.19 -6.56 -30.33
CA ALA A 678 3.93 -7.87 -30.93
C ALA A 678 2.71 -7.85 -31.88
N VAL A 679 1.72 -6.99 -31.59
CA VAL A 679 0.50 -6.83 -32.39
C VAL A 679 0.79 -6.12 -33.72
N PHE A 680 1.73 -5.18 -33.76
CA PHE A 680 2.20 -4.59 -35.02
C PHE A 680 3.03 -5.57 -35.86
N LEU A 681 3.85 -6.41 -35.21
CA LEU A 681 4.58 -7.48 -35.89
C LEU A 681 3.62 -8.53 -36.47
N LEU A 682 2.53 -8.86 -35.76
CA LEU A 682 1.44 -9.69 -36.26
C LEU A 682 0.73 -9.05 -37.47
N ALA A 683 0.39 -7.75 -37.40
CA ALA A 683 -0.23 -7.05 -38.51
C ALA A 683 0.66 -7.09 -39.78
N LYS A 684 1.98 -6.88 -39.62
CA LYS A 684 2.98 -7.05 -40.69
C LYS A 684 3.01 -8.49 -41.22
N ALA A 685 2.99 -9.49 -40.35
CA ALA A 685 3.01 -10.90 -40.76
C ALA A 685 1.75 -11.30 -41.55
N GLU A 686 0.56 -10.85 -41.12
CA GLU A 686 -0.70 -11.04 -41.86
C GLU A 686 -0.70 -10.33 -43.22
N TRP A 687 -0.14 -9.12 -43.29
CA TRP A 687 -0.02 -8.38 -44.55
C TRP A 687 0.97 -9.06 -45.51
N ALA A 688 2.14 -9.47 -45.00
CA ALA A 688 3.12 -10.24 -45.77
C ALA A 688 2.55 -11.59 -46.27
N ALA A 689 1.77 -12.29 -45.44
CA ALA A 689 1.10 -13.54 -45.81
C ALA A 689 0.10 -13.40 -46.97
N ARG A 690 -0.45 -12.19 -47.17
CA ARG A 690 -1.36 -11.87 -48.26
C ARG A 690 -0.65 -11.40 -49.54
N GLN A 691 0.52 -10.77 -49.40
CA GLN A 691 1.31 -10.26 -50.54
C GLN A 691 2.31 -11.27 -51.12
N ALA A 692 2.94 -12.09 -50.27
CA ALA A 692 4.10 -12.89 -50.65
C ALA A 692 3.72 -14.28 -51.19
N ALA A 693 4.33 -14.66 -52.31
CA ALA A 693 4.23 -16.02 -52.86
C ALA A 693 5.15 -17.04 -52.14
N ALA A 694 6.18 -16.57 -51.43
CA ALA A 694 7.16 -17.41 -50.74
C ALA A 694 6.80 -17.59 -49.26
N ALA A 695 6.76 -18.83 -48.79
CA ALA A 695 6.32 -19.14 -47.43
C ALA A 695 7.33 -18.74 -46.34
N ASP A 696 8.63 -18.79 -46.60
CA ASP A 696 9.64 -18.67 -45.54
C ASP A 696 9.82 -17.24 -45.00
N PRO A 697 9.79 -16.15 -45.81
CA PRO A 697 9.75 -14.78 -45.28
C PRO A 697 8.51 -14.50 -44.43
N VAL A 698 7.36 -15.08 -44.80
CA VAL A 698 6.11 -14.96 -44.04
C VAL A 698 6.23 -15.70 -42.71
N GLN A 699 6.79 -16.91 -42.71
CA GLN A 699 7.05 -17.66 -41.48
C GLN A 699 7.98 -16.88 -40.55
N ALA A 700 9.06 -16.29 -41.08
CA ALA A 700 9.99 -15.48 -40.29
C ALA A 700 9.32 -14.25 -39.65
N ALA A 701 8.35 -13.63 -40.34
CA ALA A 701 7.57 -12.53 -39.78
C ALA A 701 6.67 -12.99 -38.61
N PHE A 702 5.98 -14.13 -38.75
CA PHE A 702 5.21 -14.72 -37.66
C PHE A 702 6.08 -15.19 -36.49
N ASP A 703 7.22 -15.84 -36.77
CA ASP A 703 8.18 -16.27 -35.74
C ASP A 703 8.70 -15.07 -34.93
N ARG A 704 8.95 -13.91 -35.58
CA ARG A 704 9.33 -12.67 -34.91
C ARG A 704 8.19 -12.07 -34.08
N ALA A 705 6.95 -12.13 -34.56
CA ALA A 705 5.78 -11.68 -33.79
C ALA A 705 5.55 -12.54 -32.54
N LEU A 706 5.70 -13.87 -32.67
CA LEU A 706 5.56 -14.82 -31.57
C LEU A 706 6.69 -14.65 -30.55
N ALA A 707 7.94 -14.60 -31.00
CA ALA A 707 9.08 -14.38 -30.11
C ALA A 707 8.95 -13.07 -29.32
N ARG A 708 8.43 -11.99 -29.94
CA ARG A 708 8.15 -10.75 -29.21
C ARG A 708 7.01 -10.92 -28.21
N ALA A 709 5.92 -11.60 -28.55
CA ALA A 709 4.82 -11.87 -27.59
C ALA A 709 5.28 -12.68 -26.37
N GLU A 710 6.16 -13.67 -26.59
CA GLU A 710 6.76 -14.51 -25.54
C GLU A 710 7.78 -13.74 -24.68
N ASP A 711 8.56 -12.83 -25.28
CA ASP A 711 9.48 -11.93 -24.59
C ASP A 711 8.76 -10.90 -23.69
N VAL A 712 7.60 -10.37 -24.11
CA VAL A 712 6.73 -9.59 -23.20
C VAL A 712 6.09 -10.48 -22.13
N GLY A 713 5.83 -11.76 -22.43
CA GLY A 713 5.30 -12.73 -21.47
C GLY A 713 3.79 -12.60 -21.18
N LEU A 714 3.03 -11.94 -22.05
CA LEU A 714 1.57 -11.75 -21.89
C LEU A 714 0.78 -12.86 -22.62
N PRO A 715 0.01 -13.71 -21.90
CA PRO A 715 -0.81 -14.77 -22.49
C PRO A 715 -1.72 -14.31 -23.62
N VAL A 716 -2.38 -13.16 -23.48
CA VAL A 716 -3.28 -12.60 -24.50
C VAL A 716 -2.55 -12.33 -25.83
N LEU A 717 -1.28 -11.89 -25.79
CA LEU A 717 -0.49 -11.63 -27.01
C LEU A 717 -0.06 -12.94 -27.67
N VAL A 718 0.36 -13.93 -26.89
CA VAL A 718 0.76 -15.26 -27.42
C VAL A 718 -0.44 -15.95 -28.06
N SER A 719 -1.62 -15.93 -27.41
CA SER A 719 -2.87 -16.43 -28.00
C SER A 719 -3.23 -15.69 -29.30
N LEU A 720 -3.17 -14.35 -29.31
CA LEU A 720 -3.50 -13.53 -30.47
C LEU A 720 -2.61 -13.83 -31.69
N VAL A 721 -1.30 -14.00 -31.49
CA VAL A 721 -0.38 -14.41 -32.58
C VAL A 721 -0.64 -15.85 -33.02
N ALA A 722 -0.84 -16.76 -32.06
CA ALA A 722 -1.08 -18.17 -32.35
C ALA A 722 -2.33 -18.42 -33.21
N GLN A 723 -3.41 -17.64 -33.00
CA GLN A 723 -4.64 -17.71 -33.79
C GLN A 723 -4.36 -17.61 -35.30
N SER A 724 -3.73 -16.52 -35.73
CA SER A 724 -3.44 -16.26 -37.15
C SER A 724 -2.31 -17.14 -37.68
N TYR A 725 -1.28 -17.40 -36.87
CA TYR A 725 -0.14 -18.18 -37.30
C TYR A 725 -0.51 -19.65 -37.53
N VAL A 726 -1.37 -20.25 -36.68
CA VAL A 726 -1.91 -21.59 -36.92
C VAL A 726 -2.80 -21.63 -38.17
N ASP A 727 -3.64 -20.63 -38.41
CA ASP A 727 -4.44 -20.58 -39.65
C ASP A 727 -3.55 -20.56 -40.90
N TRP A 728 -2.46 -19.79 -40.88
CA TRP A 728 -1.48 -19.75 -41.97
C TRP A 728 -0.71 -21.07 -42.11
N LEU A 729 -0.16 -21.62 -41.02
CA LEU A 729 0.60 -22.88 -41.04
C LEU A 729 -0.22 -24.05 -41.58
N LEU A 730 -1.49 -24.15 -41.19
CA LEU A 730 -2.41 -25.18 -41.69
C LEU A 730 -2.76 -25.00 -43.17
N ALA A 731 -2.84 -23.76 -43.67
CA ALA A 731 -3.01 -23.48 -45.10
C ALA A 731 -1.77 -23.86 -45.93
N GLN A 732 -0.58 -23.87 -45.32
CA GLN A 732 0.69 -24.32 -45.93
C GLN A 732 1.01 -25.81 -45.68
N ASP A 733 0.06 -26.58 -45.14
CA ASP A 733 0.21 -27.98 -44.69
C ASP A 733 1.33 -28.23 -43.65
N ARG A 734 1.85 -27.18 -42.99
CA ARG A 734 2.91 -27.23 -41.97
C ARG A 734 2.37 -27.66 -40.60
N ARG A 735 1.76 -28.85 -40.54
CA ARG A 735 0.97 -29.35 -39.38
C ARG A 735 1.77 -29.52 -38.09
N ASP A 736 3.04 -29.95 -38.17
CA ASP A 736 3.86 -30.22 -36.98
C ASP A 736 4.14 -28.93 -36.19
N LYS A 737 4.50 -27.85 -36.89
CA LYS A 737 4.69 -26.53 -36.27
C LYS A 737 3.38 -25.91 -35.77
N ALA A 738 2.26 -26.19 -36.45
CA ALA A 738 0.94 -25.81 -35.92
C ALA A 738 0.61 -26.56 -34.62
N ALA A 739 0.99 -27.84 -34.51
CA ALA A 739 0.81 -28.65 -33.30
C ALA A 739 1.70 -28.19 -32.14
N GLU A 740 2.95 -27.81 -32.41
CA GLU A 740 3.84 -27.16 -31.43
C GLU A 740 3.18 -25.90 -30.86
N LEU A 741 2.68 -25.01 -31.73
CA LEU A 741 2.08 -23.74 -31.33
C LEU A 741 0.74 -23.91 -30.59
N ALA A 742 -0.08 -24.89 -30.98
CA ALA A 742 -1.26 -25.29 -30.21
C ALA A 742 -0.91 -25.89 -28.84
N GLY A 743 0.25 -26.54 -28.70
CA GLY A 743 0.82 -26.97 -27.43
C GLY A 743 1.18 -25.79 -26.52
N ARG A 744 1.81 -24.74 -27.06
CA ARG A 744 2.19 -23.52 -26.31
C ARG A 744 0.97 -22.83 -25.68
N VAL A 745 -0.14 -22.69 -26.43
CA VAL A 745 -1.38 -22.07 -25.90
C VAL A 745 -2.28 -23.02 -25.11
N ALA A 746 -1.94 -24.31 -24.99
CA ALA A 746 -2.84 -25.32 -24.43
C ALA A 746 -3.18 -25.08 -22.95
N VAL A 747 -2.30 -24.40 -22.20
CA VAL A 747 -2.51 -24.07 -20.79
C VAL A 747 -3.71 -23.13 -20.58
N TRP A 748 -4.01 -22.24 -21.52
CA TRP A 748 -5.11 -21.28 -21.43
C TRP A 748 -6.42 -21.79 -22.05
N ALA A 749 -6.37 -22.89 -22.81
CA ALA A 749 -7.53 -23.45 -23.51
C ALA A 749 -8.68 -23.95 -22.59
N ASN A 750 -8.50 -23.92 -21.27
CA ASN A 750 -9.56 -24.20 -20.30
C ASN A 750 -10.42 -22.97 -19.95
N ASP A 751 -9.89 -21.77 -20.14
CA ASP A 751 -10.55 -20.52 -19.76
C ASP A 751 -10.74 -19.59 -20.98
N ASP A 752 -9.84 -19.65 -21.97
CA ASP A 752 -9.86 -18.85 -23.19
C ASP A 752 -10.40 -19.62 -24.41
N TYR A 753 -11.40 -19.01 -25.06
CA TYR A 753 -12.04 -19.55 -26.26
C TYR A 753 -11.08 -19.64 -27.45
N GLU A 754 -10.23 -18.64 -27.67
CA GLU A 754 -9.37 -18.61 -28.86
C GLU A 754 -8.24 -19.65 -28.75
N SER A 755 -7.64 -19.78 -27.57
CA SER A 755 -6.67 -20.84 -27.24
C SER A 755 -7.29 -22.24 -27.41
N ALA A 756 -8.56 -22.42 -27.03
CA ALA A 756 -9.30 -23.66 -27.27
C ALA A 756 -9.58 -23.90 -28.76
N LEU A 757 -9.95 -22.85 -29.51
CA LEU A 757 -10.25 -22.92 -30.95
C LEU A 757 -8.99 -23.26 -31.77
N VAL A 758 -7.82 -22.74 -31.39
CA VAL A 758 -6.52 -23.12 -31.97
C VAL A 758 -6.29 -24.64 -31.86
N ARG A 759 -6.58 -25.25 -30.70
CA ARG A 759 -6.47 -26.70 -30.52
C ARG A 759 -7.47 -27.48 -31.39
N VAL A 760 -8.70 -27.00 -31.53
CA VAL A 760 -9.69 -27.62 -32.44
C VAL A 760 -9.20 -27.61 -33.88
N LYS A 761 -8.69 -26.47 -34.38
CA LYS A 761 -8.12 -26.35 -35.74
C LYS A 761 -7.02 -27.38 -35.99
N VAL A 762 -6.09 -27.53 -35.04
CA VAL A 762 -4.97 -28.48 -35.14
C VAL A 762 -5.43 -29.93 -35.04
N PHE A 763 -6.21 -30.33 -34.04
CA PHE A 763 -6.67 -31.72 -33.93
C PHE A 763 -7.55 -32.14 -35.11
N HIS A 764 -8.33 -31.21 -35.67
CA HIS A 764 -9.07 -31.44 -36.91
C HIS A 764 -8.11 -31.68 -38.09
N ALA A 765 -7.08 -30.85 -38.26
CA ALA A 765 -6.06 -31.03 -39.30
C ALA A 765 -5.20 -32.30 -39.11
N LEU A 766 -4.99 -32.78 -37.88
CA LEU A 766 -4.25 -34.01 -37.59
C LEU A 766 -5.10 -35.30 -37.75
N GLY A 767 -6.43 -35.19 -37.87
CA GLY A 767 -7.32 -36.37 -37.90
C GLY A 767 -7.62 -36.97 -36.53
N SER A 768 -7.18 -36.32 -35.44
CA SER A 768 -7.24 -36.85 -34.07
C SER A 768 -8.65 -36.73 -33.47
N ARG A 769 -9.57 -37.60 -33.89
CA ARG A 769 -11.02 -37.51 -33.59
C ARG A 769 -11.37 -37.33 -32.11
N ASP A 770 -10.77 -38.08 -31.19
CA ASP A 770 -11.15 -37.98 -29.77
C ASP A 770 -10.63 -36.69 -29.11
N ALA A 771 -9.40 -36.29 -29.43
CA ALA A 771 -8.82 -35.02 -28.97
C ALA A 771 -9.56 -33.80 -29.58
N TRP A 772 -9.94 -33.88 -30.86
CA TRP A 772 -10.82 -32.91 -31.51
C TRP A 772 -12.17 -32.80 -30.80
N ARG A 773 -12.82 -33.93 -30.48
CA ARG A 773 -14.14 -33.94 -29.82
C ARG A 773 -14.08 -33.25 -28.45
N GLN A 774 -13.08 -33.56 -27.63
CA GLN A 774 -12.85 -32.93 -26.33
C GLN A 774 -12.57 -31.42 -26.46
N ALA A 775 -11.70 -31.02 -27.40
CA ALA A 775 -11.41 -29.61 -27.63
C ALA A 775 -12.64 -28.84 -28.14
N LEU A 776 -13.46 -29.44 -29.02
CA LEU A 776 -14.67 -28.84 -29.56
C LEU A 776 -15.76 -28.69 -28.50
N GLU A 777 -15.91 -29.67 -27.61
CA GLU A 777 -16.80 -29.53 -26.44
C GLU A 777 -16.37 -28.33 -25.57
N LYS A 778 -15.07 -28.16 -25.34
CA LYS A 778 -14.56 -27.03 -24.56
C LYS A 778 -14.77 -25.68 -25.26
N VAL A 779 -14.57 -25.60 -26.57
CA VAL A 779 -14.91 -24.42 -27.38
C VAL A 779 -16.40 -24.10 -27.29
N ARG A 780 -17.29 -25.11 -27.36
CA ARG A 780 -18.75 -24.92 -27.21
C ARG A 780 -19.13 -24.37 -25.83
N GLN A 781 -18.48 -24.81 -24.76
CA GLN A 781 -18.69 -24.27 -23.41
C GLN A 781 -18.24 -22.79 -23.29
N LEU A 782 -17.16 -22.41 -23.96
CA LEU A 782 -16.58 -21.06 -23.89
C LEU A 782 -17.15 -20.07 -24.92
N ALA A 783 -17.89 -20.53 -25.93
CA ALA A 783 -18.28 -19.72 -27.08
C ALA A 783 -19.12 -18.47 -26.71
N GLY A 784 -20.13 -18.60 -25.85
CA GLY A 784 -21.14 -17.57 -25.70
C GLY A 784 -21.90 -17.37 -27.03
N GLU A 785 -21.93 -16.16 -27.56
CA GLU A 785 -22.49 -15.83 -28.87
C GLU A 785 -21.49 -15.99 -30.03
N ARG A 786 -20.25 -16.45 -29.78
CA ARG A 786 -19.24 -16.62 -30.83
C ARG A 786 -19.57 -17.77 -31.77
N VAL A 787 -19.44 -17.52 -33.07
CA VAL A 787 -19.68 -18.53 -34.12
C VAL A 787 -18.47 -19.45 -34.25
N ILE A 788 -18.66 -20.72 -33.94
CA ILE A 788 -17.68 -21.78 -34.25
C ILE A 788 -17.75 -22.04 -35.76
N PRO A 789 -16.62 -21.99 -36.52
CA PRO A 789 -16.63 -22.25 -37.96
C PRO A 789 -17.18 -23.64 -38.28
N ALA A 790 -18.21 -23.72 -39.16
CA ALA A 790 -18.91 -24.98 -39.47
C ALA A 790 -17.96 -26.12 -39.87
N ARG A 791 -16.92 -25.82 -40.67
CA ARG A 791 -15.86 -26.76 -41.09
C ARG A 791 -15.07 -27.42 -39.95
N LEU A 792 -15.20 -26.93 -38.71
CA LEU A 792 -14.55 -27.46 -37.50
C LEU A 792 -15.53 -28.18 -36.58
N ALA A 793 -16.84 -28.08 -36.84
CA ALA A 793 -17.90 -28.74 -36.09
C ALA A 793 -18.18 -30.16 -36.58
N ASP A 794 -17.86 -30.45 -37.85
CA ASP A 794 -17.89 -31.79 -38.43
C ASP A 794 -16.65 -32.62 -38.03
N PRO A 795 -16.75 -33.96 -37.90
CA PRO A 795 -15.62 -34.79 -37.54
C PRO A 795 -14.54 -34.76 -38.62
N PRO A 796 -13.25 -34.70 -38.25
CA PRO A 796 -12.19 -34.76 -39.23
C PRO A 796 -12.21 -36.09 -39.99
N ALA A 797 -11.80 -36.03 -41.25
CA ALA A 797 -11.57 -37.20 -42.08
C ALA A 797 -10.64 -38.17 -41.33
N ALA A 798 -11.00 -39.46 -41.30
CA ALA A 798 -10.11 -40.47 -40.77
C ALA A 798 -8.87 -40.55 -41.67
N ARG A 799 -7.69 -40.56 -41.04
CA ARG A 799 -6.41 -40.94 -41.67
C ARG A 799 -6.11 -42.39 -41.31
#